data_AF-A0A2G8L6I0-F1
#
_entry.id   AF-A0A2G8L6I0-F1
#
_cell.length_a   1.000
_cell.length_b   1.000
_cell.length_c   1.000
_cell.angle_alpha   90.00
_cell.angle_beta   90.00
_cell.angle_gamma   90.00
#
_symmetry.space_group_name_H-M   'P 1'
#
loop_
_entity.id
_entity.type
_entity.pdbx_description
1 polymer ?
#
loop_
_entity_poly.entity_id
_entity_poly.type
_entity_poly.pdbx_seq_one_letter_code
_entity_poly.pdbx_strand_id
1 'polypeptide(L)'
;MRDFKTGDGEIPDYIINCICLCFGEHDKYKGHKFKDIVTEICSRESVNFSSGERRLLLRSKVSMLTFASKSKVPIKRLKFSDVVEKVTDKALVLQDNVCLGILETLEAIEMDRWDQKLTDRDYEDLLKFILNCKHVNAACLLFPSPPKDVTDDKILKALQSRNISVEWTIGANAIHTLDVHTGKWPMEFRLHSRNSNEPSATKAVKDIDLDTSLSIQSLVNKKGGILEIPGTGVILEIPCGAIEQECLIQMRIIPISFQEESKPSFTSNSTVVVELLPDNVKLHQLAKLTLPHCLQLKKTGERKAMVYSSHHAKGSKPMWRPKPHVLYQLNDTNCVIWIESFSWETCQIDGKNVEFKKIQVYAACNLFQIPEMIPIVVGFYPKLPGERPNELLVLNEIPFLFRKAGNLPLQILFHEVKPMSLKYTGEEKCRLQTIPFVNVAAHVDCPRSFFFKRVGEGDCILVFEATQEEPVHLIVQFKDISASSLSGSLSQSADAPHSKKRCYNESTAALMDGVEDSAASSSDQLVAAGLSQSQMRTYDESLAVKQLLENIDRKVRTESLRDLSGKIPREWKKVGRKLGLDDSYLDKLEIEYTNKEHEESVYQMLLAWKQRNGSKATYRVLGEALIAACRRDLQEKLYKQDTDLTL
;
A
#
# COMPACT_ATOMS: atom_id res chain seq x y z
N MET A 1 32.06 -14.89 6.70
CA MET A 1 30.61 -14.62 6.86
C MET A 1 30.34 -13.13 7.03
N ARG A 2 31.01 -12.44 7.98
CA ARG A 2 31.02 -10.96 8.04
C ARG A 2 31.39 -10.31 6.70
N ASP A 3 32.30 -10.99 6.00
CA ASP A 3 32.93 -10.66 4.72
C ASP A 3 32.04 -10.92 3.48
N PHE A 4 30.82 -11.44 3.68
CA PHE A 4 29.84 -11.77 2.64
C PHE A 4 28.51 -11.02 2.81
N LYS A 5 28.50 -9.96 3.63
CA LYS A 5 27.33 -9.10 3.86
C LYS A 5 27.33 -7.93 2.88
N THR A 6 26.14 -7.50 2.44
CA THR A 6 25.95 -6.24 1.72
C THR A 6 26.15 -5.04 2.65
N GLY A 7 26.06 -3.82 2.11
CA GLY A 7 26.12 -2.58 2.93
C GLY A 7 25.06 -2.55 4.05
N ASP A 8 23.93 -3.24 3.84
CA ASP A 8 22.80 -3.35 4.77
C ASP A 8 22.97 -4.47 5.81
N GLY A 9 24.09 -5.21 5.78
CA GLY A 9 24.38 -6.29 6.73
C GLY A 9 23.77 -7.65 6.38
N GLU A 10 23.01 -7.76 5.29
CA GLU A 10 22.35 -8.98 4.82
C GLU A 10 23.28 -9.84 3.94
N ILE A 11 23.10 -11.17 3.95
CA ILE A 11 23.84 -12.08 3.05
C ILE A 11 23.00 -12.30 1.77
N PRO A 12 23.54 -12.15 0.55
CA PRO A 12 22.78 -12.40 -0.67
C PRO A 12 22.27 -13.85 -0.80
N ASP A 13 21.06 -14.04 -1.33
CA ASP A 13 20.40 -15.36 -1.47
C ASP A 13 21.24 -16.40 -2.24
N TYR A 14 22.04 -15.98 -3.23
CA TYR A 14 22.94 -16.91 -3.92
C TYR A 14 24.04 -17.47 -2.99
N ILE A 15 24.52 -16.69 -2.02
CA ILE A 15 25.47 -17.15 -1.01
C ILE A 15 24.78 -18.07 0.00
N ILE A 16 23.53 -17.79 0.39
CA ILE A 16 22.73 -18.71 1.21
C ILE A 16 22.57 -20.06 0.48
N ASN A 17 22.23 -20.03 -0.80
CA ASN A 17 22.08 -21.24 -1.61
C ASN A 17 23.40 -22.04 -1.71
N CYS A 18 24.55 -21.38 -1.85
CA CYS A 18 25.86 -22.04 -1.74
C CYS A 18 26.11 -22.65 -0.36
N ILE A 19 25.81 -21.94 0.73
CA ILE A 19 25.94 -22.46 2.11
C ILE A 19 25.05 -23.69 2.32
N CYS A 20 23.80 -23.65 1.83
CA CYS A 20 22.90 -24.80 1.85
C CYS A 20 23.48 -26.00 1.07
N LEU A 21 24.02 -25.79 -0.14
CA LEU A 21 24.64 -26.86 -0.93
C LEU A 21 25.79 -27.53 -0.16
N CYS A 22 26.74 -26.75 0.35
CA CYS A 22 27.83 -27.28 1.19
C CYS A 22 27.32 -27.97 2.48
N PHE A 23 26.21 -27.48 3.07
CA PHE A 23 25.57 -28.12 4.22
C PHE A 23 24.95 -29.49 3.87
N GLY A 24 24.47 -29.67 2.64
CA GLY A 24 23.97 -30.94 2.10
C GLY A 24 25.08 -31.96 1.83
N GLU A 25 26.27 -31.49 1.43
CA GLU A 25 27.45 -32.34 1.14
C GLU A 25 28.20 -32.76 2.42
N HIS A 26 28.11 -31.97 3.50
CA HIS A 26 28.76 -32.30 4.78
C HIS A 26 28.00 -33.36 5.60
N ASP A 27 28.41 -34.62 5.43
CA ASP A 27 27.86 -35.80 6.13
C ASP A 27 28.55 -36.13 7.48
N LYS A 28 29.31 -35.17 8.05
CA LYS A 28 30.03 -35.31 9.34
C LYS A 28 29.57 -34.31 10.39
N TYR A 29 29.91 -34.58 11.65
CA TYR A 29 29.41 -33.91 12.86
C TYR A 29 29.29 -32.38 12.75
N LYS A 30 28.04 -31.90 12.78
CA LYS A 30 27.66 -30.50 12.58
C LYS A 30 27.74 -29.72 13.90
N GLY A 31 28.98 -29.49 14.35
CA GLY A 31 29.29 -28.81 15.61
C GLY A 31 28.95 -27.31 15.64
N HIS A 32 29.25 -26.65 16.77
CA HIS A 32 28.81 -25.26 17.09
C HIS A 32 28.87 -24.26 15.93
N LYS A 33 29.99 -24.16 15.20
CA LYS A 33 30.13 -23.24 14.04
C LYS A 33 29.04 -23.42 12.97
N PHE A 34 28.54 -24.64 12.76
CA PHE A 34 27.39 -24.89 11.87
C PHE A 34 26.06 -24.46 12.50
N LYS A 35 25.88 -24.60 13.82
CA LYS A 35 24.71 -24.06 14.51
C LYS A 35 24.67 -22.54 14.43
N ASP A 36 25.80 -21.86 14.56
CA ASP A 36 25.90 -20.40 14.44
C ASP A 36 25.47 -19.93 13.04
N ILE A 37 26.05 -20.56 11.99
CA ILE A 37 25.68 -20.33 10.57
C ILE A 37 24.19 -20.54 10.33
N VAL A 38 23.63 -21.65 10.82
CA VAL A 38 22.20 -21.99 10.65
C VAL A 38 21.30 -21.04 11.44
N THR A 39 21.74 -20.55 12.60
CA THR A 39 21.01 -19.54 13.37
C THR A 39 20.96 -18.21 12.62
N GLU A 40 22.08 -17.74 12.07
CA GLU A 40 22.11 -16.51 11.26
C GLU A 40 21.18 -16.60 10.03
N ILE A 41 21.04 -17.78 9.41
CA ILE A 41 20.11 -17.98 8.29
C ILE A 41 18.65 -18.06 8.75
N CYS A 42 18.35 -18.80 9.84
CA CYS A 42 16.97 -19.03 10.31
C CYS A 42 16.35 -17.86 11.08
N SER A 43 17.15 -16.90 11.56
CA SER A 43 16.67 -15.65 12.20
C SER A 43 16.36 -14.51 11.23
N ARG A 44 16.57 -14.70 9.91
CA ARG A 44 16.21 -13.71 8.87
C ARG A 44 14.70 -13.54 8.73
N GLU A 45 14.29 -12.51 8.00
CA GLU A 45 12.88 -12.26 7.65
C GLU A 45 12.18 -13.51 7.10
N SER A 46 12.84 -14.28 6.22
CA SER A 46 12.37 -15.57 5.72
C SER A 46 13.50 -16.46 5.20
N VAL A 47 13.25 -17.77 5.12
CA VAL A 47 14.00 -18.69 4.25
C VAL A 47 13.10 -19.10 3.09
N ASN A 48 13.52 -18.72 1.88
CA ASN A 48 12.75 -18.87 0.65
C ASN A 48 12.95 -20.24 -0.02
N PHE A 49 11.88 -20.77 -0.62
CA PHE A 49 11.89 -21.86 -1.59
C PHE A 49 11.11 -21.44 -2.84
N SER A 50 11.68 -21.68 -4.03
CA SER A 50 11.10 -21.27 -5.31
C SER A 50 11.17 -22.37 -6.38
N SER A 51 10.23 -22.37 -7.33
CA SER A 51 10.15 -23.36 -8.42
C SER A 51 11.30 -23.34 -9.43
N GLY A 52 12.22 -22.37 -9.33
CA GLY A 52 13.48 -22.36 -10.10
C GLY A 52 14.61 -23.20 -9.48
N GLU A 53 14.40 -23.80 -8.31
CA GLU A 53 15.46 -24.48 -7.56
C GLU A 53 15.56 -25.97 -7.89
N ARG A 54 16.77 -26.42 -8.28
CA ARG A 54 17.04 -27.84 -8.56
C ARG A 54 16.93 -28.69 -7.29
N ARG A 55 16.45 -29.94 -7.42
CA ARG A 55 16.42 -31.01 -6.38
C ARG A 55 17.50 -30.95 -5.29
N LEU A 56 18.75 -30.76 -5.68
CA LEU A 56 19.90 -30.76 -4.76
C LEU A 56 19.81 -29.59 -3.76
N LEU A 57 19.48 -28.40 -4.23
CA LEU A 57 19.32 -27.20 -3.39
C LEU A 57 18.09 -27.33 -2.48
N LEU A 58 16.97 -27.84 -3.01
CA LEU A 58 15.76 -28.14 -2.22
C LEU A 58 16.09 -29.12 -1.06
N ARG A 59 16.76 -30.25 -1.37
CA ARG A 59 17.21 -31.23 -0.36
C ARG A 59 18.16 -30.61 0.66
N SER A 60 19.09 -29.77 0.21
CA SER A 60 20.03 -29.05 1.05
C SER A 60 19.35 -28.11 2.04
N LYS A 61 18.38 -27.30 1.58
CA LYS A 61 17.57 -26.42 2.44
C LYS A 61 16.75 -27.23 3.45
N VAL A 62 16.09 -28.31 3.02
CA VAL A 62 15.34 -29.20 3.93
C VAL A 62 16.25 -29.85 4.98
N SER A 63 17.46 -30.30 4.60
CA SER A 63 18.47 -30.83 5.53
C SER A 63 18.89 -29.78 6.57
N MET A 64 19.13 -28.54 6.13
CA MET A 64 19.48 -27.41 6.99
C MET A 64 18.38 -27.08 8.01
N LEU A 65 17.13 -26.96 7.57
CA LEU A 65 15.98 -26.66 8.45
C LEU A 65 15.68 -27.81 9.41
N THR A 66 15.82 -29.06 8.95
CA THR A 66 15.71 -30.25 9.80
C THR A 66 16.76 -30.25 10.92
N PHE A 67 17.99 -29.81 10.62
CA PHE A 67 19.03 -29.64 11.63
C PHE A 67 18.78 -28.43 12.54
N ALA A 68 18.28 -27.31 12.02
CA ALA A 68 17.90 -26.14 12.80
C ALA A 68 16.88 -26.52 13.89
N SER A 69 15.78 -27.17 13.49
CA SER A 69 14.73 -27.59 14.41
C SER A 69 15.21 -28.63 15.43
N LYS A 70 15.97 -29.64 15.02
CA LYS A 70 16.59 -30.60 15.95
C LYS A 70 17.57 -29.93 16.92
N SER A 71 18.28 -28.90 16.49
CA SER A 71 19.22 -28.12 17.29
C SER A 71 18.55 -27.03 18.15
N LYS A 72 17.22 -26.96 18.15
CA LYS A 72 16.39 -25.94 18.82
C LYS A 72 16.77 -24.50 18.43
N VAL A 73 17.02 -24.30 17.14
CA VAL A 73 17.19 -22.97 16.52
C VAL A 73 15.81 -22.48 16.05
N PRO A 74 15.36 -21.28 16.46
CA PRO A 74 14.13 -20.66 15.93
C PRO A 74 14.18 -20.48 14.41
N ILE A 75 13.07 -20.74 13.72
CA ILE A 75 12.92 -20.56 12.28
C ILE A 75 11.80 -19.54 12.08
N LYS A 76 12.19 -18.27 11.90
CA LYS A 76 11.28 -17.11 11.97
C LYS A 76 10.17 -17.17 10.92
N ARG A 77 10.49 -17.52 9.68
CA ARG A 77 9.52 -17.73 8.60
C ARG A 77 10.06 -18.66 7.51
N LEU A 78 9.21 -19.52 6.97
CA LEU A 78 9.45 -20.18 5.67
C LEU A 78 8.49 -19.62 4.62
N LYS A 79 9.02 -19.34 3.42
CA LYS A 79 8.24 -18.87 2.28
C LYS A 79 8.38 -19.83 1.11
N PHE A 80 7.25 -20.23 0.52
CA PHE A 80 7.17 -21.17 -0.60
C PHE A 80 6.45 -20.50 -1.79
N SER A 81 7.12 -20.34 -2.93
CA SER A 81 6.51 -19.83 -4.17
C SER A 81 6.52 -20.90 -5.27
N ASP A 82 5.34 -21.40 -5.66
CA ASP A 82 5.11 -22.38 -6.76
C ASP A 82 5.86 -23.73 -6.63
N VAL A 83 6.47 -23.99 -5.47
CA VAL A 83 7.44 -25.07 -5.23
C VAL A 83 6.86 -26.31 -4.55
N VAL A 84 5.59 -26.27 -4.11
CA VAL A 84 4.90 -27.37 -3.44
C VAL A 84 4.06 -28.15 -4.45
N GLU A 85 4.14 -29.48 -4.43
CA GLU A 85 3.39 -30.36 -5.32
C GLU A 85 2.19 -31.01 -4.61
N LYS A 86 2.34 -31.35 -3.32
CA LYS A 86 1.31 -31.99 -2.51
C LYS A 86 1.55 -31.75 -1.02
N VAL A 87 0.50 -31.77 -0.20
CA VAL A 87 0.63 -31.72 1.27
C VAL A 87 -0.03 -32.93 1.94
N THR A 88 0.42 -33.18 3.17
CA THR A 88 -0.10 -34.17 4.11
C THR A 88 0.02 -33.60 5.51
N ASP A 89 -0.71 -34.16 6.49
CA ASP A 89 -0.64 -33.76 7.89
C ASP A 89 0.77 -33.77 8.52
N LYS A 90 1.73 -34.50 7.93
CA LYS A 90 3.10 -34.69 8.44
C LYS A 90 4.21 -34.08 7.59
N ALA A 91 3.94 -33.74 6.33
CA ALA A 91 4.95 -33.23 5.40
C ALA A 91 4.37 -32.43 4.23
N LEU A 92 5.13 -31.40 3.81
CA LEU A 92 5.01 -30.77 2.50
C LEU A 92 5.87 -31.56 1.50
N VAL A 93 5.31 -31.97 0.36
CA VAL A 93 6.05 -32.56 -0.75
C VAL A 93 6.37 -31.45 -1.74
N LEU A 94 7.64 -31.07 -1.80
CA LEU A 94 8.16 -30.10 -2.77
C LEU A 94 8.49 -30.77 -4.10
N GLN A 95 8.68 -29.95 -5.14
CA GLN A 95 9.16 -30.35 -6.46
C GLN A 95 10.38 -31.31 -6.40
N ASP A 96 10.55 -32.12 -7.44
CA ASP A 96 11.49 -33.23 -7.49
C ASP A 96 11.28 -34.29 -6.37
N ASN A 97 10.07 -34.39 -5.81
CA ASN A 97 9.75 -35.27 -4.67
C ASN A 97 10.71 -35.06 -3.48
N VAL A 98 10.80 -33.81 -3.00
CA VAL A 98 11.62 -33.44 -1.84
C VAL A 98 10.69 -33.14 -0.66
N CYS A 99 10.59 -34.05 0.31
CA CYS A 99 9.67 -33.90 1.43
C CYS A 99 10.27 -33.07 2.58
N LEU A 100 9.61 -31.98 2.97
CA LEU A 100 9.86 -31.25 4.21
C LEU A 100 8.88 -31.73 5.28
N GLY A 101 9.40 -32.37 6.34
CA GLY A 101 8.58 -32.77 7.50
C GLY A 101 8.31 -31.63 8.49
N ILE A 102 7.50 -31.93 9.51
CA ILE A 102 7.20 -31.02 10.63
C ILE A 102 8.49 -30.44 11.23
N LEU A 103 8.51 -29.11 11.39
CA LEU A 103 9.58 -28.37 12.08
C LEU A 103 9.04 -27.84 13.41
N GLU A 104 9.57 -28.32 14.53
CA GLU A 104 9.09 -27.91 15.86
C GLU A 104 9.33 -26.43 16.17
N THR A 105 10.35 -25.80 15.58
CA THR A 105 10.78 -24.43 15.88
C THR A 105 10.36 -23.41 14.83
N LEU A 106 9.42 -23.76 13.95
CA LEU A 106 8.85 -22.86 12.96
C LEU A 106 7.85 -21.91 13.61
N GLU A 107 8.00 -20.60 13.36
CA GLU A 107 7.16 -19.54 13.96
C GLU A 107 6.09 -19.03 12.97
N ALA A 108 6.43 -18.88 11.69
CA ALA A 108 5.49 -18.50 10.64
C ALA A 108 5.71 -19.28 9.33
N ILE A 109 4.63 -19.47 8.56
CA ILE A 109 4.66 -20.05 7.22
C ILE A 109 3.96 -19.14 6.21
N GLU A 110 4.51 -19.07 4.99
CA GLU A 110 3.99 -18.28 3.90
C GLU A 110 4.01 -19.11 2.61
N MET A 111 2.87 -19.17 1.91
CA MET A 111 2.70 -20.02 0.72
C MET A 111 2.05 -19.24 -0.40
N ASP A 112 2.60 -19.33 -1.60
CA ASP A 112 2.31 -18.44 -2.73
C ASP A 112 2.20 -19.22 -4.05
N ARG A 113 1.26 -18.80 -4.90
CA ARG A 113 1.10 -19.25 -6.30
C ARG A 113 0.98 -20.77 -6.49
N TRP A 114 0.25 -21.45 -5.61
CA TRP A 114 0.10 -22.92 -5.60
C TRP A 114 -1.27 -23.42 -6.11
N ASP A 115 -2.22 -22.53 -6.39
CA ASP A 115 -3.65 -22.84 -6.50
C ASP A 115 -4.15 -23.47 -7.81
N GLN A 116 -3.27 -23.74 -8.78
CA GLN A 116 -3.63 -24.47 -10.01
C GLN A 116 -3.58 -26.01 -9.88
N LYS A 117 -3.23 -26.54 -8.70
CA LYS A 117 -3.11 -28.00 -8.42
C LYS A 117 -3.79 -28.48 -7.13
N LEU A 118 -4.29 -27.56 -6.31
CA LEU A 118 -4.85 -27.87 -4.99
C LEU A 118 -6.23 -28.55 -5.10
N THR A 119 -6.48 -29.54 -4.23
CA THR A 119 -7.84 -30.01 -3.93
C THR A 119 -8.27 -29.53 -2.53
N ASP A 120 -9.58 -29.56 -2.25
CA ASP A 120 -10.15 -29.31 -0.91
C ASP A 120 -9.36 -30.01 0.23
N ARG A 121 -8.87 -31.23 -0.05
CA ARG A 121 -8.15 -32.07 0.92
C ARG A 121 -6.74 -31.55 1.20
N ASP A 122 -6.04 -31.04 0.20
CA ASP A 122 -4.67 -30.54 0.37
C ASP A 122 -4.64 -29.28 1.26
N TYR A 123 -5.70 -28.48 1.22
CA TYR A 123 -5.88 -27.34 2.13
C TYR A 123 -6.21 -27.80 3.57
N GLU A 124 -7.10 -28.79 3.75
CA GLU A 124 -7.39 -29.35 5.08
C GLU A 124 -6.15 -30.01 5.71
N ASP A 125 -5.36 -30.73 4.90
CA ASP A 125 -4.10 -31.35 5.33
C ASP A 125 -2.98 -30.31 5.59
N LEU A 126 -3.01 -29.15 4.92
CA LEU A 126 -2.14 -28.01 5.24
C LEU A 126 -2.43 -27.43 6.63
N LEU A 127 -3.72 -27.24 6.98
CA LEU A 127 -4.08 -26.79 8.33
C LEU A 127 -3.61 -27.80 9.40
N LYS A 128 -3.69 -29.10 9.12
CA LYS A 128 -3.15 -30.15 10.01
C LYS A 128 -1.63 -30.08 10.11
N PHE A 129 -0.91 -29.82 9.01
CA PHE A 129 0.54 -29.63 9.02
C PHE A 129 0.95 -28.42 9.87
N ILE A 130 0.24 -27.29 9.72
CA ILE A 130 0.42 -26.07 10.54
C ILE A 130 0.18 -26.37 12.03
N LEU A 131 -0.92 -27.06 12.35
CA LEU A 131 -1.25 -27.47 13.72
C LEU A 131 -0.25 -28.46 14.32
N ASN A 132 0.42 -29.29 13.50
CA ASN A 132 1.49 -30.17 13.95
C ASN A 132 2.82 -29.44 14.16
N CYS A 133 3.03 -28.27 13.54
CA CYS A 133 4.17 -27.39 13.80
C CYS A 133 3.91 -26.57 15.08
N LYS A 134 4.42 -27.06 16.23
CA LYS A 134 4.05 -26.64 17.59
C LYS A 134 4.25 -25.14 17.92
N HIS A 135 5.19 -24.46 17.27
CA HIS A 135 5.51 -23.05 17.54
C HIS A 135 4.91 -22.07 16.52
N VAL A 136 4.21 -22.56 15.48
CA VAL A 136 3.60 -21.68 14.47
C VAL A 136 2.48 -20.85 15.10
N ASN A 137 2.52 -19.54 14.86
CA ASN A 137 1.52 -18.56 15.31
C ASN A 137 0.86 -17.80 14.14
N ALA A 138 1.46 -17.79 12.95
CA ALA A 138 0.92 -17.15 11.76
C ALA A 138 1.12 -18.02 10.50
N ALA A 139 0.11 -18.06 9.64
CA ALA A 139 0.15 -18.70 8.33
C ALA A 139 -0.47 -17.78 7.27
N CYS A 140 0.31 -17.38 6.26
CA CYS A 140 -0.13 -16.50 5.17
C CYS A 140 -0.22 -17.28 3.86
N LEU A 141 -1.38 -17.23 3.20
CA LEU A 141 -1.74 -18.03 2.02
C LEU A 141 -2.09 -17.10 0.85
N LEU A 142 -1.13 -16.86 -0.03
CA LEU A 142 -1.21 -15.98 -1.20
C LEU A 142 -1.77 -16.77 -2.39
N PHE A 143 -3.11 -16.87 -2.47
CA PHE A 143 -3.82 -17.63 -3.51
C PHE A 143 -4.75 -16.70 -4.31
N PRO A 144 -4.67 -16.69 -5.66
CA PRO A 144 -5.65 -16.05 -6.55
C PRO A 144 -7.12 -16.46 -6.30
N SER A 145 -7.37 -17.64 -5.73
CA SER A 145 -8.70 -18.16 -5.43
C SER A 145 -8.94 -18.41 -3.93
N PRO A 146 -10.18 -18.26 -3.42
CA PRO A 146 -10.51 -18.50 -2.01
C PRO A 146 -10.29 -19.95 -1.60
N PRO A 147 -9.60 -20.22 -0.48
CA PRO A 147 -9.71 -21.50 0.21
C PRO A 147 -11.16 -21.74 0.61
N LYS A 148 -11.54 -23.02 0.66
CA LYS A 148 -12.87 -23.44 1.11
C LYS A 148 -13.08 -23.09 2.60
N ASP A 149 -14.34 -22.84 2.97
CA ASP A 149 -14.76 -22.75 4.38
C ASP A 149 -14.32 -24.01 5.15
N VAL A 150 -13.71 -23.83 6.32
CA VAL A 150 -13.16 -24.89 7.17
C VAL A 150 -14.28 -25.48 8.03
N THR A 151 -14.72 -26.70 7.70
CA THR A 151 -15.84 -27.36 8.39
C THR A 151 -15.45 -28.31 9.52
N ASP A 152 -14.15 -28.60 9.74
CA ASP A 152 -13.71 -29.43 10.87
C ASP A 152 -13.55 -28.59 12.15
N ASP A 153 -14.57 -28.68 13.01
CA ASP A 153 -14.62 -28.15 14.38
C ASP A 153 -13.36 -28.44 15.21
N LYS A 154 -12.66 -29.57 14.98
CA LYS A 154 -11.40 -29.89 15.68
C LYS A 154 -10.26 -28.99 15.22
N ILE A 155 -10.17 -28.71 13.92
CA ILE A 155 -9.16 -27.80 13.36
C ILE A 155 -9.43 -26.38 13.87
N LEU A 156 -10.69 -25.93 13.82
CA LEU A 156 -11.11 -24.62 14.33
C LEU A 156 -10.73 -24.42 15.80
N LYS A 157 -11.11 -25.37 16.68
CA LYS A 157 -10.77 -25.33 18.12
C LYS A 157 -9.27 -25.43 18.38
N ALA A 158 -8.52 -26.17 17.57
CA ALA A 158 -7.06 -26.25 17.68
C ALA A 158 -6.37 -24.95 17.26
N LEU A 159 -6.85 -24.26 16.21
CA LEU A 159 -6.36 -22.94 15.80
C LEU A 159 -6.68 -21.88 16.85
N GLN A 160 -7.92 -21.86 17.36
CA GLN A 160 -8.39 -20.95 18.41
C GLN A 160 -7.61 -21.13 19.72
N SER A 161 -7.45 -22.36 20.21
CA SER A 161 -6.73 -22.64 21.47
C SER A 161 -5.23 -22.34 21.42
N ARG A 162 -4.63 -22.28 20.22
CA ARG A 162 -3.24 -21.85 20.00
C ARG A 162 -3.09 -20.40 19.54
N ASN A 163 -4.19 -19.66 19.38
CA ASN A 163 -4.21 -18.29 18.84
C ASN A 163 -3.41 -18.15 17.53
N ILE A 164 -3.63 -19.06 16.57
CA ILE A 164 -2.96 -19.05 15.28
C ILE A 164 -3.76 -18.18 14.31
N SER A 165 -3.13 -17.14 13.76
CA SER A 165 -3.69 -16.41 12.61
C SER A 165 -3.49 -17.26 11.34
N VAL A 166 -4.57 -17.48 10.60
CA VAL A 166 -4.50 -18.02 9.23
C VAL A 166 -5.12 -16.97 8.32
N GLU A 167 -4.31 -16.47 7.39
CA GLU A 167 -4.66 -15.36 6.51
C GLU A 167 -4.58 -15.82 5.06
N TRP A 168 -5.67 -15.64 4.31
CA TRP A 168 -5.68 -15.77 2.86
C TRP A 168 -5.59 -14.38 2.25
N THR A 169 -4.72 -14.21 1.25
CA THR A 169 -4.41 -12.92 0.66
C THR A 169 -4.57 -12.95 -0.86
N ILE A 170 -5.31 -11.99 -1.41
CA ILE A 170 -5.46 -11.76 -2.86
C ILE A 170 -4.67 -10.51 -3.28
N GLY A 171 -3.77 -10.67 -4.25
CA GLY A 171 -2.83 -9.62 -4.64
C GLY A 171 -2.02 -9.11 -3.44
N ALA A 172 -1.66 -7.84 -3.44
CA ALA A 172 -0.92 -7.21 -2.33
C ALA A 172 -1.79 -6.70 -1.16
N ASN A 173 -3.12 -6.57 -1.33
CA ASN A 173 -3.94 -5.65 -0.50
C ASN A 173 -5.25 -6.20 0.08
N ALA A 174 -5.69 -7.41 -0.26
CA ALA A 174 -6.91 -8.01 0.31
C ALA A 174 -6.55 -9.15 1.27
N ILE A 175 -6.67 -8.93 2.58
CA ILE A 175 -6.30 -9.93 3.62
C ILE A 175 -7.55 -10.41 4.35
N HIS A 176 -7.87 -11.69 4.15
CA HIS A 176 -8.96 -12.40 4.79
C HIS A 176 -8.40 -13.26 5.92
N THR A 177 -8.60 -12.88 7.19
CA THR A 177 -8.29 -13.78 8.32
C THR A 177 -9.41 -14.80 8.47
N LEU A 178 -9.07 -16.09 8.65
CA LEU A 178 -10.03 -17.16 8.94
C LEU A 178 -10.72 -16.91 10.28
N ASP A 179 -12.04 -16.74 10.28
CA ASP A 179 -12.81 -16.71 11.51
C ASP A 179 -12.95 -18.13 12.08
N VAL A 180 -12.17 -18.41 13.12
CA VAL A 180 -12.16 -19.71 13.83
C VAL A 180 -13.50 -20.07 14.51
N HIS A 181 -14.47 -19.15 14.60
CA HIS A 181 -15.79 -19.44 15.17
C HIS A 181 -16.81 -19.92 14.13
N THR A 182 -16.74 -19.41 12.88
CA THR A 182 -17.65 -19.79 11.79
C THR A 182 -17.01 -20.68 10.72
N GLY A 183 -15.68 -20.80 10.72
CA GLY A 183 -14.91 -21.50 9.70
C GLY A 183 -14.79 -20.75 8.37
N LYS A 184 -15.18 -19.47 8.34
CA LYS A 184 -15.30 -18.68 7.10
C LYS A 184 -14.18 -17.66 6.92
N TRP A 185 -14.10 -17.13 5.71
CA TRP A 185 -13.20 -16.05 5.31
C TRP A 185 -13.95 -14.71 5.21
N PRO A 186 -14.21 -14.00 6.33
CA PRO A 186 -14.78 -12.66 6.29
C PRO A 186 -13.95 -11.73 5.40
N MET A 187 -14.63 -10.90 4.61
CA MET A 187 -13.99 -9.93 3.72
C MET A 187 -13.65 -8.64 4.47
N GLU A 188 -12.50 -8.62 5.13
CA GLU A 188 -11.93 -7.42 5.73
C GLU A 188 -10.97 -6.70 4.77
N PHE A 189 -11.19 -5.39 4.59
CA PHE A 189 -10.33 -4.55 3.77
C PHE A 189 -9.21 -3.96 4.63
N ARG A 190 -8.12 -4.73 4.82
CA ARG A 190 -6.92 -4.24 5.52
C ARG A 190 -5.84 -3.82 4.52
N LEU A 191 -5.81 -2.53 4.17
CA LEU A 191 -4.66 -1.94 3.49
C LEU A 191 -3.39 -2.13 4.35
N HIS A 192 -2.29 -2.52 3.72
CA HIS A 192 -1.01 -2.69 4.43
C HIS A 192 -0.50 -1.33 4.94
N SER A 193 -0.64 -1.09 6.26
CA SER A 193 0.22 -0.10 6.92
C SER A 193 1.67 -0.54 6.70
N ARG A 194 2.47 0.28 6.01
CA ARG A 194 3.88 -0.04 5.76
C ARG A 194 4.75 -0.04 7.03
N ASN A 195 4.16 0.24 8.19
CA ASN A 195 4.79 0.20 9.52
C ASN A 195 3.89 -0.57 10.51
N SER A 196 4.02 -1.89 10.59
CA SER A 196 3.54 -2.70 11.73
C SER A 196 4.30 -4.02 11.84
N ASN A 197 5.54 -3.97 12.34
CA ASN A 197 6.33 -5.14 12.69
C ASN A 197 5.87 -5.75 14.04
N GLU A 198 4.73 -6.45 14.09
CA GLU A 198 4.44 -7.52 15.07
C GLU A 198 3.04 -8.15 14.86
N PRO A 199 2.90 -9.49 14.92
CA PRO A 199 1.59 -10.14 15.01
C PRO A 199 0.99 -9.91 16.40
N SER A 200 0.13 -8.90 16.52
CA SER A 200 -0.40 -8.43 17.81
C SER A 200 -1.41 -9.40 18.43
N ALA A 201 -1.05 -10.04 19.55
CA ALA A 201 -2.02 -10.70 20.41
C ALA A 201 -2.93 -9.64 21.09
N THR A 202 -4.22 -9.71 20.79
CA THR A 202 -5.34 -9.17 21.57
C THR A 202 -5.24 -7.69 22.01
N LYS A 203 -5.50 -6.76 21.08
CA LYS A 203 -6.12 -5.46 21.41
C LYS A 203 -7.37 -5.22 20.55
N ALA A 204 -8.32 -4.50 21.13
CA ALA A 204 -9.68 -4.39 20.60
C ALA A 204 -9.74 -3.72 19.21
N VAL A 205 -10.77 -4.07 18.45
CA VAL A 205 -11.07 -3.54 17.11
C VAL A 205 -11.01 -2.02 17.12
N LYS A 206 -10.07 -1.47 16.34
CA LYS A 206 -10.23 -0.20 15.66
C LYS A 206 -10.31 -0.53 14.18
N ASP A 207 -11.47 -0.27 13.57
CA ASP A 207 -11.54 -0.19 12.10
C ASP A 207 -10.49 0.87 11.67
N ILE A 208 -9.49 0.44 10.88
CA ILE A 208 -8.55 1.36 10.24
C ILE A 208 -9.08 1.59 8.84
N ASP A 209 -9.21 2.87 8.48
CA ASP A 209 -10.05 3.32 7.38
C ASP A 209 -9.58 2.81 6.02
N LEU A 210 -10.51 2.72 5.08
CA LEU A 210 -10.20 2.59 3.67
C LEU A 210 -9.54 3.89 3.18
N ASP A 211 -8.98 3.90 1.97
CA ASP A 211 -8.46 5.15 1.38
C ASP A 211 -9.56 6.23 1.40
N THR A 212 -9.33 7.28 2.20
CA THR A 212 -10.32 8.32 2.50
C THR A 212 -10.66 9.20 1.30
N SER A 213 -9.97 9.01 0.16
CA SER A 213 -10.33 9.61 -1.13
C SER A 213 -11.50 8.92 -1.85
N LEU A 214 -11.85 7.68 -1.49
CA LEU A 214 -12.90 6.88 -2.16
C LEU A 214 -14.18 6.68 -1.32
N SER A 215 -14.31 7.35 -0.19
CA SER A 215 -15.55 7.39 0.58
C SER A 215 -15.84 8.76 1.19
N ILE A 216 -17.09 8.97 1.60
CA ILE A 216 -17.55 10.14 2.34
C ILE A 216 -18.56 9.72 3.40
N GLN A 217 -18.53 10.39 4.55
CA GLN A 217 -19.53 10.23 5.61
C GLN A 217 -20.22 11.57 5.89
N SER A 218 -21.51 11.55 6.15
CA SER A 218 -22.27 12.75 6.54
C SER A 218 -23.47 12.39 7.42
N LEU A 219 -23.77 13.26 8.38
CA LEU A 219 -24.94 13.15 9.24
C LEU A 219 -26.13 13.85 8.54
N VAL A 220 -27.18 13.10 8.23
CA VAL A 220 -28.34 13.58 7.47
C VAL A 220 -29.62 13.36 8.28
N ASN A 221 -30.48 14.37 8.28
CA ASN A 221 -31.79 14.35 8.95
C ASN A 221 -32.89 14.79 7.96
N LYS A 222 -34.11 15.04 8.47
CA LYS A 222 -35.29 15.42 7.68
C LYS A 222 -35.14 16.57 6.69
N LYS A 223 -34.09 17.41 6.79
CA LYS A 223 -33.80 18.42 5.75
C LYS A 223 -33.29 17.83 4.44
N GLY A 224 -32.88 16.57 4.42
CA GLY A 224 -32.11 16.00 3.32
C GLY A 224 -30.65 16.47 3.33
N GLY A 225 -29.94 16.25 2.23
CA GLY A 225 -28.53 16.61 2.09
C GLY A 225 -27.94 16.18 0.76
N ILE A 226 -26.70 16.58 0.50
CA ILE A 226 -25.91 16.14 -0.66
C ILE A 226 -24.59 15.57 -0.14
N LEU A 227 -24.26 14.36 -0.55
CA LEU A 227 -22.96 13.72 -0.33
C LEU A 227 -22.24 13.62 -1.68
N GLU A 228 -21.01 14.10 -1.78
CA GLU A 228 -20.12 13.93 -2.94
C GLU A 228 -18.81 13.31 -2.46
N ILE A 229 -18.27 12.34 -3.21
CA ILE A 229 -16.89 11.87 -3.01
C ILE A 229 -15.98 12.74 -3.89
N PRO A 230 -15.11 13.60 -3.33
CA PRO A 230 -14.49 14.71 -4.07
C PRO A 230 -13.73 14.28 -5.33
N GLY A 231 -13.99 14.96 -6.45
CA GLY A 231 -13.28 14.73 -7.71
C GLY A 231 -13.66 13.43 -8.44
N THR A 232 -14.53 12.60 -7.88
CA THR A 232 -14.97 11.34 -8.51
C THR A 232 -16.17 11.53 -9.43
N GLY A 233 -17.04 12.51 -9.14
CA GLY A 233 -18.35 12.68 -9.78
C GLY A 233 -19.44 11.74 -9.26
N VAL A 234 -19.18 10.99 -8.18
CA VAL A 234 -20.21 10.23 -7.44
C VAL A 234 -20.91 11.15 -6.44
N ILE A 235 -22.21 11.36 -6.63
CA ILE A 235 -23.03 12.29 -5.85
C ILE A 235 -24.35 11.62 -5.46
N LEU A 236 -24.71 11.69 -4.18
CA LEU A 236 -26.01 11.28 -3.64
C LEU A 236 -26.77 12.52 -3.15
N GLU A 237 -27.90 12.83 -3.79
CA GLU A 237 -28.83 13.89 -3.41
C GLU A 237 -30.05 13.28 -2.69
N ILE A 238 -30.19 13.58 -1.40
CA ILE A 238 -31.27 13.11 -0.53
C ILE A 238 -32.28 14.26 -0.34
N PRO A 239 -33.53 14.15 -0.81
CA PRO A 239 -34.49 15.25 -0.72
C PRO A 239 -35.05 15.43 0.71
N CYS A 240 -35.59 16.64 0.96
CA CYS A 240 -36.19 17.00 2.24
C CYS A 240 -37.40 16.10 2.55
N GLY A 241 -37.38 15.42 3.70
CA GLY A 241 -38.39 14.45 4.11
C GLY A 241 -38.15 13.02 3.60
N ALA A 242 -37.02 12.70 2.95
CA ALA A 242 -36.70 11.32 2.58
C ALA A 242 -36.35 10.41 3.77
N ILE A 243 -35.85 10.98 4.86
CA ILE A 243 -35.44 10.29 6.10
C ILE A 243 -36.02 11.08 7.28
N GLU A 244 -36.76 10.43 8.20
CA GLU A 244 -37.39 11.13 9.34
C GLU A 244 -36.41 11.43 10.48
N GLN A 245 -35.61 10.42 10.85
CA GLN A 245 -34.65 10.48 11.96
C GLN A 245 -33.26 10.87 11.47
N GLU A 246 -32.39 11.33 12.37
CA GLU A 246 -31.01 11.65 12.03
C GLU A 246 -30.17 10.37 11.88
N CYS A 247 -29.46 10.25 10.76
CA CYS A 247 -28.76 9.04 10.34
C CYS A 247 -27.34 9.41 9.87
N LEU A 248 -26.33 8.68 10.34
CA LEU A 248 -24.97 8.77 9.80
C LEU A 248 -24.88 7.91 8.55
N ILE A 249 -24.72 8.55 7.40
CA ILE A 249 -24.66 7.90 6.08
C ILE A 249 -23.20 7.84 5.64
N GLN A 250 -22.76 6.66 5.20
CA GLN A 250 -21.50 6.49 4.48
C GLN A 250 -21.77 6.09 3.04
N MET A 251 -21.09 6.74 2.10
CA MET A 251 -21.08 6.39 0.69
C MET A 251 -19.64 6.05 0.30
N ARG A 252 -19.40 4.88 -0.32
CA ARG A 252 -18.06 4.49 -0.81
C ARG A 252 -18.09 3.87 -2.20
N ILE A 253 -17.03 4.11 -2.97
CA ILE A 253 -16.80 3.46 -4.27
C ILE A 253 -16.11 2.11 -4.04
N ILE A 254 -16.56 1.07 -4.74
CA ILE A 254 -15.96 -0.27 -4.69
C ILE A 254 -15.18 -0.52 -6.00
N PRO A 255 -13.83 -0.56 -5.96
CA PRO A 255 -13.02 -0.81 -7.16
C PRO A 255 -13.33 -2.17 -7.82
N ILE A 256 -13.14 -2.26 -9.13
CA ILE A 256 -13.48 -3.42 -9.96
C ILE A 256 -12.68 -4.67 -9.55
N SER A 257 -11.48 -4.51 -9.00
CA SER A 257 -10.66 -5.61 -8.45
C SER A 257 -11.31 -6.39 -7.29
N PHE A 258 -12.40 -5.88 -6.71
CA PHE A 258 -13.15 -6.54 -5.63
C PHE A 258 -14.54 -7.03 -6.08
N GLN A 259 -14.83 -6.98 -7.38
CA GLN A 259 -16.12 -7.38 -7.97
C GLN A 259 -15.99 -8.76 -8.65
N GLU A 260 -17.07 -9.56 -8.64
CA GLU A 260 -17.05 -10.89 -9.29
C GLU A 260 -17.02 -10.80 -10.83
N GLU A 261 -16.43 -11.82 -11.47
CA GLU A 261 -16.37 -11.92 -12.94
C GLU A 261 -17.77 -12.09 -13.57
N SER A 262 -18.42 -10.96 -13.86
CA SER A 262 -19.59 -10.94 -14.74
C SER A 262 -19.24 -11.46 -16.14
N LYS A 263 -20.20 -12.06 -16.85
CA LYS A 263 -19.98 -12.58 -18.20
C LYS A 263 -19.37 -11.47 -19.10
N PRO A 264 -18.16 -11.68 -19.66
CA PRO A 264 -17.39 -10.60 -20.25
C PRO A 264 -18.11 -9.97 -21.45
N SER A 265 -18.25 -8.64 -21.40
CA SER A 265 -18.89 -7.83 -22.44
C SER A 265 -18.25 -6.45 -22.52
N PHE A 266 -18.39 -5.77 -23.67
CA PHE A 266 -17.82 -4.43 -23.86
C PHE A 266 -18.35 -3.37 -22.86
N THR A 267 -19.54 -3.58 -22.26
CA THR A 267 -20.11 -2.68 -21.24
C THR A 267 -20.05 -3.24 -19.81
N SER A 268 -19.43 -4.40 -19.61
CA SER A 268 -19.02 -4.85 -18.27
C SER A 268 -18.00 -3.87 -17.69
N ASN A 269 -17.98 -3.71 -16.37
CA ASN A 269 -16.96 -2.99 -15.63
C ASN A 269 -16.71 -1.57 -16.18
N SER A 270 -17.82 -0.86 -16.49
CA SER A 270 -17.82 0.40 -17.24
C SER A 270 -18.51 1.58 -16.51
N THR A 271 -19.10 1.30 -15.36
CA THR A 271 -19.73 2.23 -14.42
C THR A 271 -19.14 1.93 -13.05
N VAL A 272 -19.04 2.92 -12.16
CA VAL A 272 -18.68 2.64 -10.75
C VAL A 272 -19.70 1.71 -10.06
N VAL A 273 -19.25 0.99 -9.04
CA VAL A 273 -20.11 0.41 -8.00
C VAL A 273 -20.00 1.30 -6.77
N VAL A 274 -21.15 1.60 -6.15
CA VAL A 274 -21.23 2.41 -4.93
C VAL A 274 -21.98 1.61 -3.86
N GLU A 275 -21.42 1.50 -2.67
CA GLU A 275 -22.17 1.08 -1.48
C GLU A 275 -22.69 2.32 -0.74
N LEU A 276 -23.97 2.25 -0.35
CA LEU A 276 -24.58 3.16 0.62
C LEU A 276 -24.84 2.42 1.94
N LEU A 277 -24.34 2.99 3.03
CA LEU A 277 -24.56 2.51 4.39
C LEU A 277 -25.34 3.52 5.23
N PRO A 278 -26.18 3.08 6.18
CA PRO A 278 -26.48 1.67 6.48
C PRO A 278 -27.31 0.98 5.37
N ASP A 279 -27.02 -0.30 5.07
CA ASP A 279 -27.77 -1.06 4.06
C ASP A 279 -29.26 -1.19 4.44
N ASN A 280 -30.13 -1.19 3.43
CA ASN A 280 -31.57 -1.40 3.53
C ASN A 280 -32.31 -0.34 4.37
N VAL A 281 -31.70 0.83 4.61
CA VAL A 281 -32.42 2.05 5.02
C VAL A 281 -33.41 2.40 3.91
N LYS A 282 -34.71 2.39 4.23
CA LYS A 282 -35.77 2.77 3.30
C LYS A 282 -36.02 4.27 3.33
N LEU A 283 -36.31 4.84 2.17
CA LEU A 283 -36.53 6.27 2.00
C LEU A 283 -38.02 6.56 1.75
N HIS A 284 -38.53 7.62 2.38
CA HIS A 284 -39.91 8.09 2.19
C HIS A 284 -40.08 8.87 0.87
N GLN A 285 -38.96 9.27 0.24
CA GLN A 285 -38.88 9.89 -1.07
C GLN A 285 -37.63 9.38 -1.78
N LEU A 286 -37.67 9.25 -3.11
CA LEU A 286 -36.54 8.73 -3.89
C LEU A 286 -35.32 9.64 -3.80
N ALA A 287 -34.20 9.13 -3.29
CA ALA A 287 -32.91 9.82 -3.41
C ALA A 287 -32.33 9.62 -4.82
N LYS A 288 -31.51 10.57 -5.27
CA LYS A 288 -30.91 10.60 -6.61
C LYS A 288 -29.42 10.31 -6.49
N LEU A 289 -28.95 9.21 -7.08
CA LEU A 289 -27.55 8.79 -7.07
C LEU A 289 -26.96 8.94 -8.47
N THR A 290 -25.83 9.65 -8.58
CA THR A 290 -25.10 9.89 -9.83
C THR A 290 -23.89 8.96 -9.91
N LEU A 291 -23.84 8.15 -10.97
CA LEU A 291 -22.82 7.12 -11.20
C LEU A 291 -22.02 7.42 -12.48
N PRO A 292 -20.75 7.85 -12.37
CA PRO A 292 -19.85 8.03 -13.52
C PRO A 292 -19.64 6.74 -14.34
N HIS A 293 -19.49 6.91 -15.66
CA HIS A 293 -19.19 5.80 -16.57
C HIS A 293 -18.06 6.15 -17.57
N CYS A 294 -17.24 5.16 -17.92
CA CYS A 294 -16.12 5.34 -18.85
C CYS A 294 -16.53 5.21 -20.34
N LEU A 295 -17.80 4.96 -20.65
CA LEU A 295 -18.24 4.79 -22.04
C LEU A 295 -18.37 6.10 -22.82
N GLN A 296 -18.30 5.99 -24.15
CA GLN A 296 -18.77 7.01 -25.10
C GLN A 296 -19.96 6.45 -25.87
N LEU A 297 -21.09 7.15 -25.78
CA LEU A 297 -22.35 6.75 -26.37
C LEU A 297 -22.53 7.34 -27.77
N LYS A 298 -23.34 6.66 -28.58
CA LYS A 298 -23.81 7.18 -29.87
C LYS A 298 -24.59 8.48 -29.68
N LYS A 299 -24.48 9.37 -30.67
CA LYS A 299 -25.31 10.59 -30.75
C LYS A 299 -26.77 10.31 -31.11
N THR A 300 -27.06 9.15 -31.69
CA THR A 300 -28.40 8.72 -32.12
C THR A 300 -28.74 7.33 -31.57
N GLY A 301 -30.02 7.12 -31.27
CA GLY A 301 -30.53 5.86 -30.71
C GLY A 301 -31.12 6.03 -29.30
N GLU A 302 -31.98 5.10 -28.91
CA GLU A 302 -32.65 5.09 -27.61
C GLU A 302 -31.68 4.62 -26.52
N ARG A 303 -31.21 5.54 -25.67
CA ARG A 303 -30.24 5.26 -24.61
C ARG A 303 -30.87 4.43 -23.49
N LYS A 304 -30.28 3.27 -23.20
CA LYS A 304 -30.77 2.34 -22.17
C LYS A 304 -29.67 1.89 -21.22
N ALA A 305 -30.05 1.74 -19.96
CA ALA A 305 -29.30 1.06 -18.92
C ALA A 305 -30.24 0.09 -18.16
N MET A 306 -29.64 -0.88 -17.48
CA MET A 306 -30.27 -1.68 -16.44
C MET A 306 -29.59 -1.33 -15.11
N VAL A 307 -30.38 -0.93 -14.12
CA VAL A 307 -29.88 -0.72 -12.76
C VAL A 307 -29.80 -2.07 -12.04
N TYR A 308 -28.72 -2.28 -11.29
CA TYR A 308 -28.51 -3.44 -10.45
C TYR A 308 -28.29 -2.99 -9.02
N SER A 309 -29.04 -3.59 -8.09
CA SER A 309 -28.90 -3.33 -6.65
C SER A 309 -28.52 -4.60 -5.89
N SER A 310 -27.94 -4.47 -4.70
CA SER A 310 -27.69 -5.60 -3.81
C SER A 310 -27.69 -5.21 -2.34
N HIS A 311 -28.63 -5.81 -1.59
CA HIS A 311 -28.64 -5.81 -0.12
C HIS A 311 -27.96 -7.09 0.39
N HIS A 312 -27.07 -6.96 1.37
CA HIS A 312 -26.36 -8.09 1.96
C HIS A 312 -25.69 -7.69 3.29
N ALA A 313 -25.42 -8.67 4.15
CA ALA A 313 -24.76 -8.41 5.43
C ALA A 313 -23.30 -7.95 5.23
N LYS A 314 -22.80 -7.01 6.05
CA LYS A 314 -21.40 -6.54 6.04
C LYS A 314 -20.45 -7.74 6.00
N GLY A 315 -19.57 -7.79 4.99
CA GLY A 315 -18.58 -8.86 4.82
C GLY A 315 -19.07 -10.12 4.06
N SER A 316 -20.31 -10.14 3.56
CA SER A 316 -20.81 -11.15 2.62
C SER A 316 -20.79 -10.64 1.16
N LYS A 317 -20.95 -11.52 0.18
CA LYS A 317 -20.85 -11.17 -1.26
C LYS A 317 -22.09 -10.43 -1.79
N PRO A 318 -21.94 -9.45 -2.70
CA PRO A 318 -23.07 -8.77 -3.35
C PRO A 318 -23.82 -9.71 -4.31
N MET A 319 -25.00 -10.17 -3.91
CA MET A 319 -25.96 -10.83 -4.81
C MET A 319 -26.69 -9.77 -5.66
N TRP A 320 -26.14 -9.46 -6.84
CA TRP A 320 -26.72 -8.47 -7.75
C TRP A 320 -28.12 -8.86 -8.26
N ARG A 321 -29.07 -7.92 -8.20
CA ARG A 321 -30.44 -8.10 -8.70
C ARG A 321 -30.81 -6.96 -9.67
N PRO A 322 -31.33 -7.26 -10.88
CA PRO A 322 -31.78 -6.22 -11.79
C PRO A 322 -33.03 -5.52 -11.25
N LYS A 323 -33.08 -4.19 -11.40
CA LYS A 323 -34.18 -3.31 -11.00
C LYS A 323 -34.85 -2.70 -12.26
N PRO A 324 -35.70 -3.45 -12.98
CA PRO A 324 -36.22 -3.06 -14.31
C PRO A 324 -37.22 -1.88 -14.29
N HIS A 325 -37.61 -1.40 -13.11
CA HIS A 325 -38.59 -0.32 -12.93
C HIS A 325 -38.02 0.92 -12.20
N VAL A 326 -36.71 0.93 -11.90
CA VAL A 326 -36.04 2.12 -11.35
C VAL A 326 -35.96 3.21 -12.43
N LEU A 327 -36.31 4.44 -12.05
CA LEU A 327 -36.13 5.61 -12.90
C LEU A 327 -34.63 5.92 -13.04
N TYR A 328 -34.19 6.22 -14.26
CA TYR A 328 -32.82 6.62 -14.54
C TYR A 328 -32.73 7.62 -15.71
N GLN A 329 -31.63 8.35 -15.77
CA GLN A 329 -31.26 9.27 -16.85
C GLN A 329 -29.80 8.99 -17.26
N LEU A 330 -29.59 8.50 -18.49
CA LEU A 330 -28.27 8.16 -19.02
C LEU A 330 -27.70 9.30 -19.88
N ASN A 331 -26.72 10.03 -19.32
CA ASN A 331 -26.04 11.16 -19.94
C ASN A 331 -24.79 10.70 -20.74
N ASP A 332 -23.90 11.61 -21.12
CA ASP A 332 -22.68 11.29 -21.91
C ASP A 332 -21.47 10.81 -21.06
N THR A 333 -21.56 10.97 -19.74
CA THR A 333 -20.46 10.71 -18.78
C THR A 333 -20.90 10.04 -17.48
N ASN A 334 -22.20 10.00 -17.19
CA ASN A 334 -22.77 9.39 -16.00
C ASN A 334 -24.19 8.87 -16.25
N CYS A 335 -24.63 7.95 -15.39
CA CYS A 335 -26.03 7.57 -15.25
C CYS A 335 -26.53 8.09 -13.90
N VAL A 336 -27.65 8.80 -13.91
CA VAL A 336 -28.36 9.20 -12.70
C VAL A 336 -29.47 8.18 -12.45
N ILE A 337 -29.56 7.63 -11.25
CA ILE A 337 -30.59 6.66 -10.85
C ILE A 337 -31.36 7.18 -9.62
N TRP A 338 -32.63 6.79 -9.49
CA TRP A 338 -33.46 7.14 -8.33
C TRP A 338 -33.74 5.91 -7.47
N ILE A 339 -33.30 5.95 -6.21
CA ILE A 339 -33.29 4.81 -5.28
C ILE A 339 -34.35 4.94 -4.19
N GLU A 340 -34.98 3.82 -3.86
CA GLU A 340 -36.00 3.67 -2.81
C GLU A 340 -35.41 3.30 -1.43
N SER A 341 -34.17 2.81 -1.43
CA SER A 341 -33.44 2.34 -0.26
C SER A 341 -31.93 2.37 -0.51
N PHE A 342 -31.13 2.42 0.55
CA PHE A 342 -29.68 2.23 0.44
C PHE A 342 -29.32 0.76 0.21
N SER A 343 -28.35 0.51 -0.67
CA SER A 343 -27.77 -0.80 -0.98
C SER A 343 -26.44 -0.62 -1.73
N TRP A 344 -25.85 -1.69 -2.26
CA TRP A 344 -24.87 -1.59 -3.35
C TRP A 344 -25.58 -1.30 -4.66
N GLU A 345 -25.25 -0.21 -5.32
CA GLU A 345 -25.87 0.23 -6.57
C GLU A 345 -24.86 0.32 -7.73
N THR A 346 -25.28 -0.08 -8.92
CA THR A 346 -24.59 0.21 -10.19
C THR A 346 -25.55 0.18 -11.38
N CYS A 347 -25.09 0.50 -12.58
CA CYS A 347 -25.86 0.29 -13.80
C CYS A 347 -25.02 -0.26 -14.96
N GLN A 348 -25.60 -1.18 -15.73
CA GLN A 348 -25.03 -1.69 -16.97
C GLN A 348 -25.71 -1.03 -18.17
N ILE A 349 -24.92 -0.42 -19.06
CA ILE A 349 -25.41 0.29 -20.25
C ILE A 349 -25.58 -0.68 -21.42
N ASP A 350 -26.64 -0.53 -22.23
CA ASP A 350 -26.85 -1.35 -23.44
C ASP A 350 -25.74 -1.07 -24.47
N GLY A 351 -24.91 -2.08 -24.69
CA GLY A 351 -23.80 -2.04 -25.63
C GLY A 351 -24.18 -1.78 -27.10
N LYS A 352 -25.46 -1.80 -27.50
CA LYS A 352 -25.90 -1.34 -28.83
C LYS A 352 -25.64 0.16 -29.04
N ASN A 353 -25.66 0.94 -27.95
CA ASN A 353 -25.56 2.39 -27.96
C ASN A 353 -24.13 2.92 -27.74
N VAL A 354 -23.12 2.05 -27.76
CA VAL A 354 -21.75 2.37 -27.33
C VAL A 354 -20.79 2.30 -28.51
N GLU A 355 -19.98 3.35 -28.66
CA GLU A 355 -18.96 3.48 -29.71
C GLU A 355 -17.55 3.16 -29.20
N PHE A 356 -17.21 3.70 -28.02
CA PHE A 356 -15.88 3.56 -27.41
C PHE A 356 -15.98 3.33 -25.88
N LYS A 357 -14.91 2.76 -25.30
CA LYS A 357 -14.60 2.75 -23.87
C LYS A 357 -13.37 3.64 -23.64
N LYS A 358 -13.50 4.63 -22.76
CA LYS A 358 -12.41 5.52 -22.34
C LYS A 358 -11.54 4.75 -21.35
N ILE A 359 -10.27 4.54 -21.70
CA ILE A 359 -9.28 3.89 -20.85
C ILE A 359 -8.11 4.84 -20.61
N GLN A 360 -7.35 4.63 -19.54
CA GLN A 360 -5.99 5.13 -19.42
C GLN A 360 -5.05 4.01 -19.89
N VAL A 361 -4.07 4.30 -20.74
CA VAL A 361 -2.95 3.40 -21.05
C VAL A 361 -1.74 3.90 -20.26
N TYR A 362 -1.15 3.03 -19.46
CA TYR A 362 -0.09 3.39 -18.50
C TYR A 362 1.20 2.64 -18.79
N ALA A 363 2.33 3.23 -18.41
CA ALA A 363 3.62 2.55 -18.26
C ALA A 363 4.07 2.64 -16.80
N ALA A 364 4.47 1.51 -16.23
CA ALA A 364 4.83 1.39 -14.82
C ALA A 364 6.02 0.44 -14.61
N CYS A 365 6.65 0.49 -13.44
CA CYS A 365 7.70 -0.46 -13.05
C CYS A 365 7.55 -0.93 -11.60
N ASN A 366 8.16 -2.07 -11.27
CA ASN A 366 8.27 -2.55 -9.90
C ASN A 366 9.59 -2.02 -9.29
N LEU A 367 9.52 -1.45 -8.08
CA LEU A 367 10.68 -0.89 -7.37
C LEU A 367 11.53 -1.93 -6.62
N PHE A 368 11.03 -3.15 -6.45
CA PHE A 368 11.66 -4.19 -5.63
C PHE A 368 12.63 -5.11 -6.39
N GLN A 369 12.87 -4.87 -7.68
CA GLN A 369 13.79 -5.67 -8.50
C GLN A 369 14.69 -4.78 -9.35
N ILE A 370 15.97 -4.66 -8.95
CA ILE A 370 17.03 -4.12 -9.81
C ILE A 370 18.16 -5.17 -9.99
N PRO A 371 17.92 -6.26 -10.75
CA PRO A 371 18.99 -6.96 -11.44
C PRO A 371 19.46 -6.12 -12.64
N GLU A 372 20.31 -6.67 -13.50
CA GLU A 372 20.79 -6.00 -14.73
C GLU A 372 19.67 -5.61 -15.74
N MET A 373 18.45 -6.09 -15.50
CA MET A 373 17.30 -6.07 -16.41
C MET A 373 16.11 -5.37 -15.74
N ILE A 374 15.62 -4.32 -16.37
CA ILE A 374 14.52 -3.47 -15.89
C ILE A 374 13.25 -3.82 -16.69
N PRO A 375 12.19 -4.35 -16.05
CA PRO A 375 10.89 -4.56 -16.69
C PRO A 375 10.05 -3.27 -16.63
N ILE A 376 9.68 -2.76 -17.80
CA ILE A 376 8.69 -1.70 -17.96
C ILE A 376 7.38 -2.34 -18.42
N VAL A 377 6.34 -2.21 -17.61
CA VAL A 377 5.04 -2.84 -17.77
C VAL A 377 4.08 -1.82 -18.37
N VAL A 378 3.61 -2.06 -19.59
CA VAL A 378 2.60 -1.21 -20.25
C VAL A 378 1.24 -1.91 -20.21
N GLY A 379 0.25 -1.26 -19.62
CA GLY A 379 -1.09 -1.81 -19.42
C GLY A 379 -2.19 -0.77 -19.60
N PHE A 380 -3.41 -1.11 -19.21
CA PHE A 380 -4.55 -0.20 -19.26
C PHE A 380 -5.49 -0.40 -18.06
N TYR A 381 -6.35 0.58 -17.80
CA TYR A 381 -7.50 0.48 -16.89
C TYR A 381 -8.63 1.41 -17.38
N PRO A 382 -9.92 1.15 -17.07
CA PRO A 382 -11.02 2.02 -17.47
C PRO A 382 -10.90 3.38 -16.78
N LYS A 383 -11.29 4.45 -17.47
CA LYS A 383 -11.28 5.80 -16.89
C LYS A 383 -12.47 5.98 -15.93
N LEU A 384 -12.33 5.43 -14.72
CA LEU A 384 -13.26 5.51 -13.60
C LEU A 384 -12.51 5.89 -12.30
N PRO A 385 -13.19 6.49 -11.31
CA PRO A 385 -12.60 6.70 -9.99
C PRO A 385 -12.21 5.39 -9.30
N GLY A 386 -11.09 5.39 -8.58
CA GLY A 386 -10.56 4.23 -7.85
C GLY A 386 -9.81 3.19 -8.70
N GLU A 387 -9.90 3.28 -10.03
CA GLU A 387 -9.23 2.36 -10.95
C GLU A 387 -7.81 2.87 -11.28
N ARG A 388 -6.79 2.16 -10.79
CA ARG A 388 -5.36 2.36 -11.13
C ARG A 388 -4.57 1.10 -10.72
N PRO A 389 -3.47 0.72 -11.41
CA PRO A 389 -2.60 -0.36 -10.93
C PRO A 389 -1.96 -0.02 -9.58
N ASN A 390 -2.35 -0.76 -8.53
CA ASN A 390 -1.95 -0.49 -7.15
C ASN A 390 -0.57 -1.06 -6.76
N GLU A 391 -0.01 -1.98 -7.56
CA GLU A 391 1.21 -2.74 -7.23
C GLU A 391 2.48 -2.22 -7.94
N LEU A 392 2.35 -1.24 -8.84
CA LEU A 392 3.43 -0.73 -9.68
C LEU A 392 3.55 0.79 -9.58
N LEU A 393 4.77 1.32 -9.64
CA LEU A 393 4.99 2.76 -9.79
C LEU A 393 4.63 3.16 -11.22
N VAL A 394 3.48 3.79 -11.42
CA VAL A 394 3.10 4.41 -12.69
C VAL A 394 4.07 5.56 -13.00
N LEU A 395 4.82 5.40 -14.09
CA LEU A 395 5.81 6.36 -14.57
C LEU A 395 5.17 7.42 -15.47
N ASN A 396 4.21 7.02 -16.32
CA ASN A 396 3.31 7.93 -17.03
C ASN A 396 2.02 7.20 -17.47
N GLU A 397 0.96 7.95 -17.78
CA GLU A 397 -0.31 7.46 -18.29
C GLU A 397 -0.95 8.43 -19.29
N ILE A 398 -1.66 7.91 -20.30
CA ILE A 398 -2.34 8.69 -21.34
C ILE A 398 -3.80 8.26 -21.52
N PRO A 399 -4.72 9.18 -21.84
CA PRO A 399 -6.10 8.83 -22.17
C PRO A 399 -6.20 8.21 -23.57
N PHE A 400 -6.99 7.15 -23.71
CA PHE A 400 -7.20 6.45 -24.98
C PHE A 400 -8.69 6.10 -25.19
N LEU A 401 -9.16 6.19 -26.44
CA LEU A 401 -10.54 5.87 -26.83
C LEU A 401 -10.58 4.51 -27.53
N PHE A 402 -10.80 3.44 -26.77
CA PHE A 402 -10.85 2.10 -27.33
C PHE A 402 -12.19 1.86 -28.03
N ARG A 403 -12.19 1.71 -29.36
CA ARG A 403 -13.39 1.52 -30.18
C ARG A 403 -13.96 0.11 -30.03
N LYS A 404 -15.29 0.00 -30.06
CA LYS A 404 -16.03 -1.27 -30.09
C LYS A 404 -16.09 -1.93 -31.47
N ALA A 405 -16.18 -1.15 -32.54
CA ALA A 405 -16.34 -1.66 -33.90
C ALA A 405 -15.07 -2.37 -34.40
N GLY A 406 -15.21 -3.29 -35.36
CA GLY A 406 -14.10 -4.06 -35.94
C GLY A 406 -13.47 -5.12 -35.02
N ASN A 407 -13.75 -5.10 -33.71
CA ASN A 407 -13.12 -5.95 -32.69
C ASN A 407 -11.58 -5.90 -32.71
N LEU A 408 -11.00 -4.76 -33.11
CA LEU A 408 -9.56 -4.57 -33.25
C LEU A 408 -8.87 -4.55 -31.86
N PRO A 409 -7.72 -5.23 -31.68
CA PRO A 409 -7.01 -5.25 -30.41
C PRO A 409 -6.30 -3.91 -30.12
N LEU A 410 -5.89 -3.70 -28.88
CA LEU A 410 -4.98 -2.61 -28.53
C LEU A 410 -3.55 -3.09 -28.79
N GLN A 411 -2.82 -2.40 -29.66
CA GLN A 411 -1.42 -2.66 -29.95
C GLN A 411 -0.54 -1.67 -29.18
N ILE A 412 0.54 -2.17 -28.59
CA ILE A 412 1.58 -1.39 -27.93
C ILE A 412 2.88 -1.58 -28.70
N LEU A 413 3.41 -0.52 -29.31
CA LEU A 413 4.68 -0.50 -30.03
C LEU A 413 5.74 0.24 -29.21
N PHE A 414 6.90 -0.38 -29.01
CA PHE A 414 8.09 0.27 -28.44
C PHE A 414 9.02 0.80 -29.54
N HIS A 415 9.14 2.13 -29.62
CA HIS A 415 9.96 2.82 -30.63
C HIS A 415 11.43 2.94 -30.22
N GLU A 416 11.73 3.66 -29.12
CA GLU A 416 13.10 4.12 -28.84
C GLU A 416 13.37 4.51 -27.38
N VAL A 417 14.67 4.60 -27.05
CA VAL A 417 15.21 5.14 -25.80
C VAL A 417 16.09 6.36 -26.11
N LYS A 418 15.89 7.47 -25.38
CA LYS A 418 16.67 8.72 -25.54
C LYS A 418 16.98 9.36 -24.18
N PRO A 419 18.26 9.63 -23.81
CA PRO A 419 19.50 9.06 -24.37
C PRO A 419 19.62 7.55 -24.09
N MET A 420 20.59 6.88 -24.72
CA MET A 420 20.76 5.41 -24.61
C MET A 420 21.48 4.96 -23.32
N SER A 421 21.06 5.39 -22.12
CA SER A 421 21.51 4.77 -20.86
C SER A 421 20.81 3.42 -20.59
N LEU A 422 19.63 3.21 -21.18
CA LEU A 422 18.97 1.90 -21.28
C LEU A 422 19.00 1.37 -22.73
N LYS A 423 19.11 0.04 -22.86
CA LYS A 423 19.03 -0.69 -24.14
C LYS A 423 17.93 -1.74 -24.07
N TYR A 424 16.96 -1.67 -24.99
CA TYR A 424 15.94 -2.70 -25.14
C TYR A 424 16.58 -4.06 -25.50
N THR A 425 16.10 -5.14 -24.86
CA THR A 425 16.68 -6.49 -24.98
C THR A 425 15.76 -7.52 -25.62
N GLY A 426 14.52 -7.15 -25.95
CA GLY A 426 13.64 -8.03 -26.71
C GLY A 426 14.11 -8.16 -28.16
N GLU A 427 13.67 -9.24 -28.82
CA GLU A 427 13.77 -9.33 -30.28
C GLU A 427 12.93 -8.24 -30.95
N GLU A 428 13.24 -7.89 -32.20
CA GLU A 428 12.50 -6.84 -32.93
C GLU A 428 11.00 -7.15 -33.04
N LYS A 429 10.64 -8.44 -33.18
CA LYS A 429 9.25 -8.93 -33.17
C LYS A 429 8.50 -8.68 -31.84
N CYS A 430 9.22 -8.48 -30.74
CA CYS A 430 8.68 -8.26 -29.39
C CYS A 430 8.46 -6.77 -29.07
N ARG A 431 8.85 -5.85 -29.97
CA ARG A 431 8.54 -4.42 -29.86
C ARG A 431 7.07 -4.12 -30.04
N LEU A 432 6.38 -4.89 -30.87
CA LEU A 432 4.94 -4.80 -31.07
C LEU A 432 4.27 -5.89 -30.22
N GLN A 433 3.60 -5.49 -29.15
CA GLN A 433 2.85 -6.41 -28.29
C GLN A 433 1.36 -6.11 -28.34
N THR A 434 0.55 -7.16 -28.49
CA THR A 434 -0.90 -7.04 -28.69
C THR A 434 -1.67 -7.41 -27.42
N ILE A 435 -2.61 -6.57 -27.02
CA ILE A 435 -3.60 -6.80 -25.97
C ILE A 435 -4.94 -7.13 -26.66
N PRO A 436 -5.45 -8.38 -26.55
CA PRO A 436 -6.64 -8.80 -27.27
C PRO A 436 -7.87 -7.93 -26.99
N PHE A 437 -8.69 -7.68 -28.02
CA PHE A 437 -9.92 -6.87 -27.89
C PHE A 437 -10.83 -7.34 -26.75
N VAL A 438 -10.98 -8.66 -26.59
CA VAL A 438 -11.84 -9.23 -25.54
C VAL A 438 -11.37 -8.87 -24.13
N ASN A 439 -10.06 -8.74 -23.91
CA ASN A 439 -9.51 -8.36 -22.61
C ASN A 439 -9.78 -6.87 -22.30
N VAL A 440 -9.54 -5.98 -23.28
CA VAL A 440 -9.82 -4.54 -23.12
C VAL A 440 -11.32 -4.25 -23.00
N ALA A 441 -12.13 -4.97 -23.77
CA ALA A 441 -13.59 -4.90 -23.71
C ALA A 441 -14.12 -5.28 -22.31
N ALA A 442 -13.62 -6.38 -21.73
CA ALA A 442 -14.08 -6.91 -20.45
C ALA A 442 -13.40 -6.31 -19.21
N HIS A 443 -12.27 -5.60 -19.37
CA HIS A 443 -11.33 -5.26 -18.29
C HIS A 443 -10.74 -6.50 -17.58
N VAL A 444 -10.15 -7.39 -18.38
CA VAL A 444 -9.24 -8.44 -17.87
C VAL A 444 -7.83 -7.87 -17.86
N ASP A 445 -7.18 -7.82 -16.70
CA ASP A 445 -5.79 -7.34 -16.63
C ASP A 445 -4.84 -8.31 -17.37
N CYS A 446 -3.96 -7.73 -18.18
CA CYS A 446 -3.09 -8.47 -19.09
C CYS A 446 -2.01 -7.55 -19.71
N PRO A 447 -1.17 -6.91 -18.89
CA PRO A 447 -0.22 -5.92 -19.37
C PRO A 447 0.90 -6.57 -20.22
N ARG A 448 1.77 -5.72 -20.75
CA ARG A 448 2.85 -6.09 -21.69
C ARG A 448 4.19 -5.60 -21.18
N SER A 449 5.08 -6.55 -20.93
CA SER A 449 6.40 -6.30 -20.34
C SER A 449 7.44 -6.08 -21.43
N PHE A 450 8.13 -4.95 -21.34
CA PHE A 450 9.24 -4.56 -22.19
C PHE A 450 10.52 -4.54 -21.33
N PHE A 451 11.53 -5.29 -21.76
CA PHE A 451 12.73 -5.52 -20.96
C PHE A 451 13.91 -4.69 -21.48
N PHE A 452 14.61 -4.04 -20.55
CA PHE A 452 15.72 -3.13 -20.84
C PHE A 452 16.93 -3.48 -19.98
N LYS A 453 18.11 -3.62 -20.60
CA LYS A 453 19.38 -3.72 -19.87
C LYS A 453 19.96 -2.32 -19.69
N ARG A 454 20.49 -2.04 -18.50
CA ARG A 454 21.29 -0.82 -18.26
C ARG A 454 22.61 -0.91 -19.03
N VAL A 455 22.96 0.13 -19.76
CA VAL A 455 24.19 0.23 -20.58
C VAL A 455 24.96 1.55 -20.38
N GLY A 456 24.37 2.52 -19.68
CA GLY A 456 25.01 3.74 -19.19
C GLY A 456 24.27 4.25 -17.95
N GLU A 457 24.72 5.38 -17.41
CA GLU A 457 24.08 6.05 -16.28
C GLU A 457 23.24 7.26 -16.72
N GLY A 458 22.22 7.61 -15.94
CA GLY A 458 21.41 8.83 -16.09
C GLY A 458 20.03 8.65 -16.72
N ASP A 459 19.18 9.68 -16.56
CA ASP A 459 17.76 9.68 -16.93
C ASP A 459 17.51 9.34 -18.41
N CYS A 460 16.39 8.65 -18.66
CA CYS A 460 15.95 8.11 -19.94
C CYS A 460 14.54 8.61 -20.30
N ILE A 461 14.27 8.76 -21.59
CA ILE A 461 12.93 8.84 -22.15
C ILE A 461 12.68 7.56 -22.95
N LEU A 462 11.63 6.82 -22.60
CA LEU A 462 11.15 5.67 -23.36
C LEU A 462 9.92 6.10 -24.17
N VAL A 463 9.93 5.85 -25.47
CA VAL A 463 8.81 6.19 -26.36
C VAL A 463 8.03 4.92 -26.71
N PHE A 464 6.82 4.83 -26.17
CA PHE A 464 5.83 3.84 -26.57
C PHE A 464 4.74 4.49 -27.42
N GLU A 465 4.01 3.68 -28.17
CA GLU A 465 2.84 4.06 -28.94
C GLU A 465 1.72 3.06 -28.65
N ALA A 466 0.53 3.56 -28.35
CA ALA A 466 -0.69 2.79 -28.18
C ALA A 466 -1.60 3.04 -29.40
N THR A 467 -2.01 1.97 -30.08
CA THR A 467 -2.68 2.05 -31.39
C THR A 467 -3.82 1.04 -31.48
N GLN A 468 -4.92 1.42 -32.13
CA GLN A 468 -6.01 0.52 -32.53
C GLN A 468 -6.50 0.85 -33.94
N GLU A 469 -6.63 2.14 -34.23
CA GLU A 469 -6.86 2.71 -35.57
C GLU A 469 -5.93 3.92 -35.77
N GLU A 470 -6.01 4.89 -34.84
CA GLU A 470 -5.08 6.01 -34.75
C GLU A 470 -4.05 5.76 -33.63
N PRO A 471 -2.78 6.17 -33.81
CA PRO A 471 -1.71 6.00 -32.82
C PRO A 471 -1.67 7.15 -31.80
N VAL A 472 -1.34 6.83 -30.54
CA VAL A 472 -1.14 7.81 -29.46
C VAL A 472 0.16 7.50 -28.71
N HIS A 473 1.07 8.48 -28.60
CA HIS A 473 2.37 8.27 -27.97
C HIS A 473 2.31 8.36 -26.44
N LEU A 474 2.88 7.36 -25.77
CA LEU A 474 3.10 7.29 -24.33
C LEU A 474 4.60 7.50 -24.06
N ILE A 475 4.95 8.74 -23.70
CA ILE A 475 6.33 9.19 -23.47
C ILE A 475 6.65 9.07 -21.99
N VAL A 476 7.59 8.20 -21.62
CA VAL A 476 7.86 7.83 -20.22
C VAL A 476 9.21 8.38 -19.78
N GLN A 477 9.23 9.22 -18.75
CA GLN A 477 10.47 9.66 -18.10
C GLN A 477 10.91 8.61 -17.07
N PHE A 478 11.95 7.84 -17.41
CA PHE A 478 12.58 6.89 -16.51
C PHE A 478 13.80 7.55 -15.85
N LYS A 479 13.92 7.48 -14.52
CA LYS A 479 15.04 8.07 -13.78
C LYS A 479 16.00 7.02 -13.29
N ASP A 480 17.29 7.31 -13.40
CA ASP A 480 18.30 6.35 -12.97
C ASP A 480 18.46 6.36 -11.45
N ILE A 481 18.17 5.21 -10.83
CA ILE A 481 18.47 4.90 -9.44
C ILE A 481 19.67 3.95 -9.46
N SER A 482 20.85 4.47 -9.16
CA SER A 482 22.11 3.71 -9.06
C SER A 482 22.50 3.47 -7.59
N ALA A 483 23.03 2.26 -7.31
CA ALA A 483 23.30 1.81 -5.94
C ALA A 483 24.50 2.50 -5.26
N SER A 484 25.29 3.28 -5.99
CA SER A 484 26.48 3.99 -5.49
C SER A 484 26.16 5.09 -4.46
N SER A 485 24.88 5.46 -4.29
CA SER A 485 24.44 6.41 -3.26
C SER A 485 24.37 5.84 -1.83
N LEU A 486 24.71 4.56 -1.62
CA LEU A 486 24.55 3.86 -0.33
C LEU A 486 25.87 3.35 0.32
N SER A 487 27.01 3.41 -0.37
CA SER A 487 28.28 2.85 0.12
C SER A 487 29.26 3.95 0.56
N GLY A 488 29.16 4.41 1.82
CA GLY A 488 29.83 5.64 2.29
C GLY A 488 30.31 5.64 3.75
N SER A 489 30.97 4.57 4.21
CA SER A 489 31.72 4.45 5.48
C SER A 489 30.98 4.66 6.81
N LEU A 490 30.94 3.62 7.64
CA LEU A 490 30.69 3.70 9.08
C LEU A 490 31.73 2.84 9.81
N SER A 491 32.16 3.29 11.00
CA SER A 491 33.19 2.67 11.87
C SER A 491 34.66 2.78 11.36
N GLN A 492 35.70 2.88 12.20
CA GLN A 492 35.79 2.74 13.66
C GLN A 492 36.46 3.95 14.38
N SER A 493 36.45 3.89 15.72
CA SER A 493 36.88 4.89 16.71
C SER A 493 38.39 5.06 16.90
N ALA A 494 38.78 6.22 17.47
CA ALA A 494 39.99 6.39 18.26
C ALA A 494 39.72 7.36 19.43
N ASP A 495 40.38 7.15 20.57
CA ASP A 495 40.09 7.84 21.84
C ASP A 495 40.90 9.12 22.08
N ALA A 496 40.23 10.11 22.70
CA ALA A 496 40.80 11.09 23.63
C ALA A 496 41.86 12.09 23.06
N PRO A 497 42.40 13.07 23.84
CA PRO A 497 42.14 13.39 25.25
C PRO A 497 41.88 14.89 25.56
N HIS A 498 41.74 15.17 26.87
CA HIS A 498 41.83 16.47 27.55
C HIS A 498 40.63 17.46 27.46
N SER A 499 40.40 18.34 28.45
CA SER A 499 40.23 18.18 29.92
C SER A 499 40.06 19.57 30.58
N LYS A 500 39.44 19.61 31.78
CA LYS A 500 39.47 20.68 32.82
C LYS A 500 38.52 21.89 32.67
N LYS A 501 37.76 22.11 33.76
CA LYS A 501 37.34 23.41 34.37
C LYS A 501 36.29 24.24 33.61
N ARG A 502 35.37 24.96 34.26
CA ARG A 502 34.98 25.16 35.69
C ARG A 502 33.43 25.15 35.72
N CYS A 503 32.71 24.46 36.60
CA CYS A 503 32.64 24.49 38.08
C CYS A 503 31.84 25.67 38.67
N TYR A 504 30.70 25.31 39.32
CA TYR A 504 30.10 25.93 40.53
C TYR A 504 29.46 27.33 40.35
N ASN A 505 28.44 27.80 41.09
CA ASN A 505 27.45 27.29 42.10
C ASN A 505 26.33 28.40 42.19
N GLU A 506 25.17 28.37 42.87
CA GLU A 506 24.42 27.51 43.84
C GLU A 506 22.94 28.02 43.90
N SER A 507 21.96 27.62 44.75
CA SER A 507 21.83 26.65 45.86
C SER A 507 20.40 26.05 45.95
N THR A 508 19.90 25.71 47.16
CA THR A 508 18.67 24.93 47.45
C THR A 508 17.61 25.69 48.29
N ALA A 509 16.35 25.21 48.25
CA ALA A 509 15.40 25.05 49.38
C ALA A 509 14.40 26.18 49.84
N ALA A 510 13.10 25.89 49.57
CA ALA A 510 12.00 25.66 50.55
C ALA A 510 11.18 26.79 51.24
N LEU A 511 9.97 26.39 51.72
CA LEU A 511 9.00 27.03 52.65
C LEU A 511 8.15 28.23 52.12
N MET A 512 6.95 28.55 52.64
CA MET A 512 5.79 27.76 53.15
C MET A 512 4.58 28.69 53.45
N ASP A 513 3.35 28.32 53.06
CA ASP A 513 2.01 28.67 53.63
C ASP A 513 0.92 28.09 52.67
N GLY A 514 -0.38 27.90 52.97
CA GLY A 514 -1.31 28.49 53.97
C GLY A 514 -2.43 29.25 53.21
N VAL A 515 -3.75 29.12 53.45
CA VAL A 515 -4.59 28.48 54.48
C VAL A 515 -5.95 28.03 53.84
N GLU A 516 -6.73 27.17 54.50
CA GLU A 516 -8.08 26.69 54.09
C GLU A 516 -9.21 27.72 54.34
N ASP A 517 -10.36 27.64 53.64
CA ASP A 517 -11.69 27.67 54.31
C ASP A 517 -12.87 27.20 53.41
N SER A 518 -14.12 27.26 53.92
CA SER A 518 -15.12 26.20 53.72
C SER A 518 -16.57 26.64 53.34
N ALA A 519 -17.18 25.84 52.46
CA ALA A 519 -18.60 25.40 52.42
C ALA A 519 -19.83 26.36 52.27
N ALA A 520 -20.64 26.06 51.23
CA ALA A 520 -22.12 26.19 51.10
C ALA A 520 -22.75 27.62 51.00
N SER A 521 -23.98 27.84 50.47
CA SER A 521 -25.08 26.94 50.05
C SER A 521 -26.04 27.57 48.99
N SER A 522 -27.02 26.78 48.49
CA SER A 522 -28.15 27.12 47.58
C SER A 522 -27.78 27.42 46.10
N SER A 523 -28.20 26.67 45.07
CA SER A 523 -29.56 26.20 44.64
C SER A 523 -30.41 27.32 44.02
N ASP A 524 -31.06 27.16 42.85
CA ASP A 524 -31.63 25.92 42.28
C ASP A 524 -31.49 25.72 40.73
N GLN A 525 -31.53 24.43 40.34
CA GLN A 525 -32.01 23.81 39.08
C GLN A 525 -31.71 24.40 37.66
N LEU A 526 -31.02 23.58 36.85
CA LEU A 526 -31.70 22.72 35.86
C LEU A 526 -30.86 21.47 35.53
N VAL A 527 -31.45 20.46 34.86
CA VAL A 527 -31.02 19.05 34.97
C VAL A 527 -30.42 18.45 33.69
N ALA A 528 -29.28 17.75 33.88
CA ALA A 528 -28.69 16.67 33.07
C ALA A 528 -28.43 16.87 31.56
N ALA A 529 -27.13 16.92 31.22
CA ALA A 529 -26.52 15.96 30.29
C ALA A 529 -25.03 15.80 30.65
N GLY A 530 -24.61 14.59 31.03
CA GLY A 530 -23.20 14.32 31.34
C GLY A 530 -22.38 14.14 30.07
N LEU A 531 -21.53 15.11 29.72
CA LEU A 531 -20.56 14.96 28.63
C LEU A 531 -19.54 13.86 28.99
N SER A 532 -19.36 12.91 28.08
CA SER A 532 -18.36 11.85 28.22
C SER A 532 -16.95 12.41 28.06
N GLN A 533 -15.98 11.81 28.76
CA GLN A 533 -14.55 12.10 28.57
C GLN A 533 -14.08 11.89 27.11
N SER A 534 -14.81 11.09 26.32
CA SER A 534 -14.56 10.94 24.87
C SER A 534 -14.94 12.18 24.05
N GLN A 535 -15.93 12.96 24.49
CA GLN A 535 -16.44 14.14 23.75
C GLN A 535 -15.56 15.38 23.95
N MET A 536 -14.86 15.50 25.08
CA MET A 536 -13.81 16.53 25.22
C MET A 536 -12.62 16.20 24.31
N ARG A 537 -12.15 14.94 24.31
CA ARG A 537 -11.00 14.53 23.49
C ARG A 537 -11.19 14.76 21.99
N THR A 538 -12.37 14.46 21.43
CA THR A 538 -12.60 14.71 19.99
C THR A 538 -12.71 16.19 19.64
N TYR A 539 -13.06 17.06 20.61
CA TYR A 539 -13.01 18.51 20.45
C TYR A 539 -11.56 19.03 20.52
N ASP A 540 -10.78 18.53 21.49
CA ASP A 540 -9.34 18.84 21.64
C ASP A 540 -8.52 18.35 20.44
N GLU A 541 -8.74 17.13 19.94
CA GLU A 541 -8.02 16.57 18.79
C GLU A 541 -8.35 17.35 17.49
N SER A 542 -9.61 17.79 17.31
CA SER A 542 -10.02 18.65 16.20
C SER A 542 -9.37 20.04 16.26
N LEU A 543 -9.24 20.61 17.48
CA LEU A 543 -8.54 21.86 17.71
C LEU A 543 -7.03 21.71 17.46
N ALA A 544 -6.41 20.65 17.99
CA ALA A 544 -4.98 20.37 17.84
C ALA A 544 -4.57 20.15 16.38
N VAL A 545 -5.39 19.47 15.56
CA VAL A 545 -5.11 19.30 14.12
C VAL A 545 -5.20 20.64 13.37
N LYS A 546 -6.15 21.51 13.70
CA LYS A 546 -6.20 22.88 13.13
C LYS A 546 -5.00 23.71 13.56
N GLN A 547 -4.65 23.66 14.85
CA GLN A 547 -3.54 24.41 15.43
C GLN A 547 -2.17 23.93 14.90
N LEU A 548 -2.01 22.64 14.61
CA LEU A 548 -0.86 22.10 13.89
C LEU A 548 -0.76 22.62 12.45
N LEU A 549 -1.89 22.67 11.72
CA LEU A 549 -1.95 23.20 10.35
C LEU A 549 -1.65 24.71 10.31
N GLU A 550 -2.16 25.49 11.27
CA GLU A 550 -1.82 26.91 11.43
C GLU A 550 -0.34 27.11 11.80
N ASN A 551 0.21 26.28 12.69
CA ASN A 551 1.62 26.36 13.10
C ASN A 551 2.57 26.14 11.90
N ILE A 552 2.34 25.13 11.05
CA ILE A 552 3.24 24.90 9.90
C ILE A 552 3.19 26.02 8.84
N ASP A 553 2.12 26.81 8.78
CA ASP A 553 2.07 28.01 7.93
C ASP A 553 2.63 29.28 8.59
N ARG A 554 3.13 29.21 9.83
CA ARG A 554 3.87 30.30 10.46
C ARG A 554 5.24 30.49 9.80
N LYS A 555 5.70 31.74 9.81
CA LYS A 555 7.05 32.13 9.37
C LYS A 555 8.12 31.51 10.28
N VAL A 556 9.11 30.85 9.70
CA VAL A 556 10.15 30.12 10.44
C VAL A 556 10.96 31.05 11.35
N ARG A 557 11.06 30.74 12.65
CA ARG A 557 11.92 31.47 13.62
C ARG A 557 13.41 31.30 13.30
N THR A 558 14.25 32.22 13.75
CA THR A 558 15.70 32.17 13.41
C THR A 558 16.42 31.09 14.21
N GLU A 559 16.02 30.86 15.46
CA GLU A 559 16.48 29.74 16.29
C GLU A 559 16.24 28.40 15.57
N SER A 560 15.02 28.16 15.06
CA SER A 560 14.68 26.91 14.35
C SER A 560 15.54 26.63 13.11
N LEU A 561 16.11 27.66 12.46
CA LEU A 561 17.04 27.47 11.35
C LEU A 561 18.43 27.06 11.82
N ARG A 562 18.87 27.55 12.99
CA ARG A 562 20.12 27.13 13.63
C ARG A 562 20.00 25.70 14.15
N ASP A 563 18.89 25.40 14.81
CA ASP A 563 18.54 24.04 15.21
C ASP A 563 18.49 23.05 14.05
N LEU A 564 18.10 23.49 12.86
CA LEU A 564 18.04 22.66 11.66
C LEU A 564 19.41 22.55 10.95
N SER A 565 20.26 23.58 11.02
CA SER A 565 21.51 23.63 10.26
C SER A 565 22.49 22.51 10.63
N GLY A 566 22.70 22.24 11.92
CA GLY A 566 23.51 21.10 12.39
C GLY A 566 22.92 19.72 12.07
N LYS A 567 21.66 19.65 11.63
CA LYS A 567 20.93 18.40 11.31
C LYS A 567 20.90 18.09 9.80
N ILE A 568 21.21 19.05 8.93
CA ILE A 568 21.33 18.85 7.47
C ILE A 568 22.80 18.49 7.12
N PRO A 569 23.07 17.38 6.42
CA PRO A 569 24.41 16.91 6.03
C PRO A 569 24.96 17.69 4.83
N ARG A 570 26.11 17.22 4.31
CA ARG A 570 26.92 17.90 3.28
C ARG A 570 26.17 18.16 1.96
N GLU A 571 25.07 17.46 1.70
CA GLU A 571 24.19 17.67 0.54
C GLU A 571 23.26 18.90 0.68
N TRP A 572 23.50 19.81 1.63
CA TRP A 572 22.66 20.99 1.91
C TRP A 572 22.30 21.84 0.69
N LYS A 573 23.17 21.91 -0.33
CA LYS A 573 22.86 22.55 -1.63
C LYS A 573 21.61 21.97 -2.29
N LYS A 574 21.30 20.67 -2.11
CA LYS A 574 20.04 20.06 -2.59
C LYS A 574 18.83 20.71 -1.93
N VAL A 575 18.89 21.00 -0.62
CA VAL A 575 17.84 21.73 0.11
C VAL A 575 17.77 23.17 -0.40
N GLY A 576 18.89 23.86 -0.53
CA GLY A 576 18.97 25.22 -1.09
C GLY A 576 18.30 25.37 -2.46
N ARG A 577 18.57 24.45 -3.39
CA ARG A 577 17.90 24.40 -4.71
C ARG A 577 16.38 24.21 -4.59
N LYS A 578 15.91 23.34 -3.69
CA LYS A 578 14.47 23.13 -3.44
C LYS A 578 13.80 24.32 -2.75
N LEU A 579 14.56 25.13 -2.03
CA LEU A 579 14.15 26.41 -1.46
C LEU A 579 14.19 27.57 -2.47
N GLY A 580 14.62 27.34 -3.71
CA GLY A 580 14.69 28.36 -4.76
C GLY A 580 15.94 29.24 -4.72
N LEU A 581 17.06 28.73 -4.17
CA LEU A 581 18.36 29.38 -4.25
C LEU A 581 19.18 28.85 -5.42
N ASP A 582 19.74 29.77 -6.19
CA ASP A 582 20.52 29.51 -7.40
C ASP A 582 21.89 28.90 -7.08
N ASP A 583 22.38 27.99 -7.92
CA ASP A 583 23.70 27.37 -7.73
C ASP A 583 24.85 28.40 -7.66
N SER A 584 24.81 29.45 -8.49
CA SER A 584 25.79 30.54 -8.47
C SER A 584 25.78 31.38 -7.18
N TYR A 585 24.81 31.17 -6.30
CA TYR A 585 24.75 31.73 -4.94
C TYR A 585 25.09 30.69 -3.88
N LEU A 586 24.67 29.42 -4.05
CA LEU A 586 25.05 28.31 -3.17
C LEU A 586 26.56 28.01 -3.24
N ASP A 587 27.19 28.16 -4.41
CA ASP A 587 28.64 28.01 -4.60
C ASP A 587 29.40 29.19 -3.98
N LYS A 588 28.83 30.41 -4.00
CA LYS A 588 29.41 31.56 -3.28
C LYS A 588 29.36 31.34 -1.77
N LEU A 589 28.24 30.89 -1.23
CA LEU A 589 28.12 30.53 0.19
C LEU A 589 29.09 29.40 0.56
N GLU A 590 29.28 28.40 -0.30
CA GLU A 590 30.28 27.36 -0.04
C GLU A 590 31.69 27.94 0.03
N ILE A 591 32.11 28.79 -0.93
CA ILE A 591 33.44 29.42 -0.95
C ILE A 591 33.64 30.38 0.24
N GLU A 592 32.68 31.28 0.48
CA GLU A 592 32.73 32.32 1.51
C GLU A 592 32.77 31.74 2.94
N TYR A 593 32.15 30.56 3.13
CA TYR A 593 32.10 29.86 4.42
C TYR A 593 32.91 28.54 4.44
N THR A 594 33.76 28.27 3.42
CA THR A 594 34.61 27.04 3.33
C THR A 594 35.47 26.82 4.58
N ASN A 595 35.97 27.92 5.17
CA ASN A 595 36.85 27.90 6.33
C ASN A 595 36.11 27.90 7.68
N LYS A 596 34.80 27.64 7.69
CA LYS A 596 33.98 27.52 8.90
C LYS A 596 33.39 26.12 9.04
N GLU A 597 32.78 25.85 10.19
CA GLU A 597 32.04 24.62 10.44
C GLU A 597 30.86 24.48 9.46
N HIS A 598 30.66 23.27 8.94
CA HIS A 598 29.64 22.95 7.93
C HIS A 598 28.24 23.49 8.29
N GLU A 599 27.87 23.43 9.57
CA GLU A 599 26.61 23.96 10.09
C GLU A 599 26.41 25.45 9.77
N GLU A 600 27.42 26.30 9.88
CA GLU A 600 27.30 27.72 9.61
C GLU A 600 27.05 27.98 8.10
N SER A 601 27.63 27.18 7.20
CA SER A 601 27.31 27.24 5.76
C SER A 601 25.84 26.88 5.47
N VAL A 602 25.30 25.87 6.16
CA VAL A 602 23.86 25.52 6.07
C VAL A 602 22.99 26.62 6.67
N TYR A 603 23.39 27.17 7.82
CA TYR A 603 22.66 28.23 8.51
C TYR A 603 22.54 29.48 7.64
N GLN A 604 23.63 29.90 6.98
CA GLN A 604 23.64 31.06 6.09
C GLN A 604 22.80 30.82 4.83
N MET A 605 22.75 29.59 4.30
CA MET A 605 21.82 29.21 3.23
C MET A 605 20.35 29.34 3.66
N LEU A 606 19.99 28.76 4.81
CA LEU A 606 18.64 28.83 5.35
C LEU A 606 18.23 30.27 5.68
N LEU A 607 19.15 31.07 6.21
CA LEU A 607 18.96 32.48 6.50
C LEU A 607 18.77 33.31 5.22
N ALA A 608 19.56 33.06 4.18
CA ALA A 608 19.43 33.72 2.88
C ALA A 608 18.09 33.40 2.20
N TRP A 609 17.64 32.14 2.25
CA TRP A 609 16.29 31.77 1.81
C TRP A 609 15.21 32.55 2.59
N LYS A 610 15.30 32.55 3.93
CA LYS A 610 14.35 33.26 4.80
C LYS A 610 14.34 34.78 4.52
N GLN A 611 15.48 35.37 4.21
CA GLN A 611 15.59 36.78 3.82
C GLN A 611 14.96 37.04 2.45
N ARG A 612 15.26 36.24 1.41
CA ARG A 612 14.66 36.37 0.07
C ARG A 612 13.13 36.17 0.09
N ASN A 613 12.62 35.22 0.87
CA ASN A 613 11.20 34.84 0.86
C ASN A 613 10.35 35.59 1.90
N GLY A 614 10.96 36.32 2.84
CA GLY A 614 10.28 37.32 3.69
C GLY A 614 9.24 36.71 4.64
N SER A 615 7.95 36.96 4.38
CA SER A 615 6.83 36.34 5.12
C SER A 615 6.44 34.95 4.58
N LYS A 616 6.81 34.63 3.34
CA LYS A 616 6.53 33.33 2.68
C LYS A 616 7.54 32.24 3.04
N ALA A 617 8.50 32.53 3.93
CA ALA A 617 9.42 31.57 4.49
C ALA A 617 8.74 30.82 5.66
N THR A 618 7.82 29.90 5.36
CA THR A 618 7.02 29.16 6.34
C THR A 618 7.59 27.77 6.64
N TYR A 619 7.22 27.18 7.78
CA TYR A 619 7.66 25.83 8.15
C TYR A 619 7.22 24.79 7.11
N ARG A 620 6.03 24.95 6.50
CA ARG A 620 5.51 24.13 5.39
C ARG A 620 6.47 24.10 4.20
N VAL A 621 6.85 25.26 3.67
CA VAL A 621 7.74 25.37 2.50
C VAL A 621 9.12 24.76 2.80
N LEU A 622 9.63 24.93 4.03
CA LEU A 622 10.88 24.33 4.47
C LEU A 622 10.76 22.79 4.61
N GLY A 623 9.65 22.29 5.15
CA GLY A 623 9.35 20.86 5.26
C GLY A 623 9.19 20.17 3.90
N GLU A 624 8.48 20.81 2.96
CA GLU A 624 8.32 20.32 1.59
C GLU A 624 9.66 20.30 0.83
N ALA A 625 10.51 21.32 0.99
CA ALA A 625 11.86 21.33 0.42
C ALA A 625 12.77 20.24 1.02
N LEU A 626 12.63 19.94 2.31
CA LEU A 626 13.31 18.82 2.98
C LEU A 626 12.82 17.47 2.43
N ILE A 627 11.49 17.25 2.29
CA ILE A 627 10.93 16.04 1.67
C ILE A 627 11.42 15.89 0.23
N ALA A 628 11.42 16.97 -0.56
CA ALA A 628 11.92 16.98 -1.94
C ALA A 628 13.45 16.82 -2.06
N ALA A 629 14.18 16.92 -0.95
CA ALA A 629 15.59 16.55 -0.80
C ALA A 629 15.79 15.19 -0.09
N CYS A 630 14.73 14.37 0.00
CA CYS A 630 14.68 13.06 0.65
C CYS A 630 14.92 13.05 2.18
N ARG A 631 14.70 14.18 2.87
CA ARG A 631 14.90 14.36 4.32
C ARG A 631 13.60 14.51 5.10
N ARG A 632 12.68 13.55 4.91
CA ARG A 632 11.43 13.44 5.70
C ARG A 632 11.71 13.39 7.20
N ASP A 633 12.79 12.73 7.62
CA ASP A 633 13.23 12.64 9.01
C ASP A 633 13.56 14.00 9.65
N LEU A 634 13.93 15.02 8.85
CA LEU A 634 14.09 16.39 9.32
C LEU A 634 12.79 17.18 9.28
N GLN A 635 11.94 16.97 8.27
CA GLN A 635 10.61 17.61 8.22
C GLN A 635 9.74 17.18 9.40
N GLU A 636 9.76 15.90 9.79
CA GLU A 636 9.06 15.40 10.96
C GLU A 636 9.60 16.00 12.28
N LYS A 637 10.92 16.20 12.38
CA LYS A 637 11.54 16.87 13.53
C LYS A 637 11.19 18.37 13.56
N LEU A 638 11.25 19.03 12.40
CA LEU A 638 10.92 20.45 12.23
C LEU A 638 9.49 20.77 12.70
N TYR A 639 8.52 19.91 12.36
CA TYR A 639 7.12 20.13 12.75
C TYR A 639 6.89 19.80 14.23
N LYS A 640 7.60 18.82 14.80
CA LYS A 640 7.57 18.51 16.25
C LYS A 640 8.22 19.61 17.10
N GLN A 641 9.28 20.26 16.62
CA GLN A 641 9.95 21.33 17.35
C GLN A 641 9.15 22.64 17.41
N ASP A 642 8.12 22.85 16.58
CA ASP A 642 7.24 24.03 16.69
C ASP A 642 5.99 23.78 17.56
N THR A 643 5.55 22.52 17.72
CA THR A 643 4.45 22.18 18.66
C THR A 643 4.85 22.35 20.12
N ASP A 644 6.09 22.00 20.47
CA ASP A 644 6.61 22.09 21.85
C ASP A 644 6.86 23.54 22.32
N LEU A 645 6.74 24.54 21.43
CA LEU A 645 6.92 25.96 21.72
C LEU A 645 5.59 26.72 21.93
N THR A 646 4.50 25.99 22.22
CA THR A 646 3.14 26.55 22.43
C THR A 646 2.39 25.95 23.62
N LEU A 647 3.11 25.43 24.62
CA LEU A 647 2.61 25.02 25.95
C LEU A 647 3.27 25.87 27.05
#